data_AF-A0A812YNE7-F1
#
_entry.id   AF-A0A812YNE7-F1
#
_cell.length_a   1.000
_cell.length_b   1.000
_cell.length_c   1.000
_cell.angle_alpha   90.00
_cell.angle_beta   90.00
_cell.angle_gamma   90.00
#
_symmetry.space_group_name_H-M   'P 1'
#
loop_
_entity.id
_entity.type
_entity.pdbx_description
1 polymer ?
#
loop_
_entity_poly.entity_id
_entity_poly.type
_entity_poly.pdbx_seq_one_letter_code
_entity_poly.pdbx_strand_id
1 'polypeptide(L)'
;MAEDKKESKEEKDDKDEKKDEKKDGDKPKDVKKDRRDVVVHPIVLLGVVDHYNRVAKGTTKRVVGTLVGEVSDYSLHITNCFAVPFEEDPRDPQVWFLDHNYHEAMFAMFKKVNTKERIVGWYSTGPKIKPSDLSIHELYRRYCPEPVLVVMDVQPKDLELPMEAYYSVQEQTSDEVFKRTFLHVHSTVGAFEAEEVGVEHLLRDIKNASASTLAVRVGDKIGALKGLAMRLREISQYLSQVVAGKLPMNQEIIYQLQEIFNLMPDQDSEELIRSLATETNDMMLALYLGSMLRSTVALHNLINNKMRNKQQKEKAAEPKDKEKKEEAKKEKEERNTTAAPPAVSNRLESIDFDIYESQHISEGGKPRPCGTVMRWAIVSTIGIATGLVACGIDYGIEILTKLRFDLIEGLVNSGAEQWVLMIVHLLLCAALAAVAGALVCFVSPLAAGSGIPEVKCRLNGINLPLVVRSRTLLAKACGVLFSVSAGLPCGKEGPMIHSGAIIGALFWRCMPLGSNVMGDIELRDLIAAGGAAGVAAAFGAPIGGMLFAMEEGASFWSAKVLLQALLSSCTSAITLNLFLGGLDSIGFGTLGALGVLTFGDYYETANTSYHIWEMPFFAALGLLGGLLGAAFNALNVPLTLWRMRRIGASGWARFLEVLCVTICISAVFFVPAIIAHKCYVTDVDQGSHGDLAMVCKETKAKQQGLGLFMTPSEDAIKVLFHDAQVYDARLLALFGIIYFFLACWTYGLGVPSGLFVPSLLVGAVFGRLVGQCLRLLSDKVAPPGMYALVGAGASLAGMARITVSLAVILIEATGNTQYSLPLLFAVVLARGVGNAFNEGIYDIHIHLKNIPFLPAEPDILDTALVSSVMTMDVAAVSSIENRSRLISVLETPHNAFPVTEPGTAQYCGMLSRSALVDLLGDRDGRDQSEGGLAQATSFLGQQSEVDLKPYVNVGAYSIEDTATVRRAYALFRTMGLRHLPVVRHGCKLCGILTRKNFYDNGRA
;
A
#
# COMPACT_ATOMS: atom_id res chain seq x y z
N MET A 1 53.36 -34.38 48.05
CA MET A 1 52.66 -35.50 48.72
C MET A 1 51.45 -35.80 47.88
N ALA A 2 51.35 -37.03 47.40
CA ALA A 2 50.38 -37.49 46.41
C ALA A 2 48.96 -37.59 46.98
N GLU A 3 48.01 -37.81 46.05
CA GLU A 3 46.64 -38.38 46.17
C GLU A 3 45.58 -37.46 45.54
N ASP A 4 44.63 -37.91 44.71
CA ASP A 4 44.38 -39.22 44.08
C ASP A 4 43.29 -39.01 42.99
N LYS A 5 43.42 -39.79 41.91
CA LYS A 5 42.39 -40.53 41.15
C LYS A 5 41.06 -39.92 40.62
N LYS A 6 40.89 -40.25 39.32
CA LYS A 6 39.76 -40.94 38.63
C LYS A 6 38.60 -40.07 38.12
N GLU A 7 38.49 -39.93 36.80
CA GLU A 7 37.78 -40.80 35.80
C GLU A 7 36.35 -40.29 35.60
N SER A 8 35.73 -40.22 34.41
CA SER A 8 36.11 -40.59 33.05
C SER A 8 34.92 -40.33 32.12
N LYS A 9 35.22 -40.19 30.82
CA LYS A 9 34.56 -40.84 29.67
C LYS A 9 33.38 -40.20 28.91
N GLU A 10 33.57 -40.35 27.59
CA GLU A 10 32.59 -40.62 26.51
C GLU A 10 31.82 -39.42 25.95
N GLU A 11 31.56 -39.30 24.64
CA GLU A 11 32.20 -39.72 23.39
C GLU A 11 31.30 -39.10 22.29
N LYS A 12 31.92 -38.62 21.20
CA LYS A 12 31.48 -38.78 19.80
C LYS A 12 30.36 -37.94 19.12
N ASP A 13 30.75 -37.64 17.87
CA ASP A 13 30.04 -37.53 16.58
C ASP A 13 29.25 -36.23 16.30
N ASP A 14 29.34 -35.57 15.14
CA ASP A 14 29.90 -35.85 13.78
C ASP A 14 30.19 -34.48 13.10
N LYS A 15 31.35 -34.22 12.47
CA LYS A 15 31.82 -34.53 11.10
C LYS A 15 31.21 -33.71 9.93
N ASP A 16 32.17 -33.09 9.22
CA ASP A 16 32.36 -33.01 7.76
C ASP A 16 31.45 -32.12 6.88
N GLU A 17 32.07 -31.11 6.24
CA GLU A 17 32.34 -31.01 4.78
C GLU A 17 33.10 -29.68 4.50
N LYS A 18 34.41 -29.62 4.19
CA LYS A 18 35.08 -29.76 2.86
C LYS A 18 34.35 -28.97 1.75
N LYS A 19 34.96 -28.13 0.90
CA LYS A 19 36.29 -28.24 0.26
C LYS A 19 36.55 -27.07 -0.73
N ASP A 20 37.83 -26.95 -1.10
CA ASP A 20 38.40 -26.52 -2.39
C ASP A 20 38.82 -25.06 -2.64
N GLU A 21 40.11 -24.81 -2.38
CA GLU A 21 40.97 -23.86 -3.08
C GLU A 21 41.55 -24.48 -4.39
N LYS A 22 41.79 -23.63 -5.41
CA LYS A 22 42.82 -23.84 -6.45
C LYS A 22 43.46 -22.50 -6.88
N LYS A 23 44.74 -22.32 -6.48
CA LYS A 23 45.97 -22.02 -7.27
C LYS A 23 45.82 -21.40 -8.67
N ASP A 24 46.64 -20.46 -9.17
CA ASP A 24 48.05 -20.07 -8.95
C ASP A 24 48.28 -18.62 -9.50
N GLY A 25 49.36 -17.93 -9.10
CA GLY A 25 49.98 -16.93 -10.01
C GLY A 25 50.74 -15.71 -9.45
N ASP A 26 51.88 -15.94 -8.77
CA ASP A 26 53.17 -15.21 -8.88
C ASP A 26 53.36 -13.73 -8.41
N LYS A 27 54.58 -13.47 -7.89
CA LYS A 27 55.29 -12.22 -7.46
C LYS A 27 55.35 -11.88 -5.95
N PRO A 28 56.41 -11.20 -5.47
CA PRO A 28 57.79 -11.68 -5.32
C PRO A 28 58.33 -11.51 -3.88
N LYS A 29 59.55 -12.02 -3.68
CA LYS A 29 60.35 -12.13 -2.45
C LYS A 29 60.46 -10.87 -1.56
N ASP A 30 60.37 -11.13 -0.25
CA ASP A 30 61.05 -10.52 0.90
C ASP A 30 61.61 -9.09 0.74
N VAL A 31 60.81 -8.12 1.17
CA VAL A 31 61.31 -6.84 1.68
C VAL A 31 60.98 -6.80 3.17
N LYS A 32 62.01 -6.79 4.04
CA LYS A 32 61.85 -6.50 5.48
C LYS A 32 61.13 -5.15 5.63
N LYS A 33 59.82 -5.17 5.85
CA LYS A 33 59.01 -3.98 6.13
C LYS A 33 59.04 -3.72 7.63
N ASP A 34 59.84 -2.75 8.02
CA ASP A 34 59.81 -2.12 9.34
C ASP A 34 58.59 -1.17 9.41
N ARG A 35 57.37 -1.70 9.20
CA ARG A 35 56.13 -0.91 9.22
C ARG A 35 55.44 -1.07 10.56
N ARG A 36 55.56 -0.03 11.39
CA ARG A 36 54.89 0.13 12.68
C ARG A 36 53.56 0.84 12.42
N ASP A 37 52.52 0.10 12.05
CA ASP A 37 51.19 0.68 11.87
C ASP A 37 50.59 1.04 13.24
N VAL A 38 50.00 2.23 13.36
CA VAL A 38 49.35 2.69 14.59
C VAL A 38 47.84 2.65 14.41
N VAL A 39 47.15 1.83 15.20
CA VAL A 39 45.70 1.67 15.18
C VAL A 39 45.12 2.36 16.41
N VAL A 40 44.26 3.35 16.21
CA VAL A 40 43.60 4.08 17.30
C VAL A 40 42.15 3.63 17.42
N HIS A 41 41.76 3.22 18.63
CA HIS A 41 40.39 2.79 18.90
C HIS A 41 39.41 3.97 19.00
N PRO A 42 38.16 3.84 18.52
CA PRO A 42 37.14 4.89 18.58
C PRO A 42 36.93 5.49 19.97
N ILE A 43 37.03 4.68 21.04
CA ILE A 43 36.90 5.15 22.42
C ILE A 43 37.95 6.21 22.78
N VAL A 44 39.16 6.12 22.20
CA VAL A 44 40.24 7.09 22.40
C VAL A 44 39.84 8.44 21.80
N LEU A 45 39.32 8.44 20.57
CA LEU A 45 38.86 9.67 19.90
C LEU A 45 37.75 10.35 20.72
N LEU A 46 36.78 9.57 21.21
CA LEU A 46 35.71 10.07 22.07
C LEU A 46 36.28 10.65 23.39
N GLY A 47 37.22 9.96 24.02
CA GLY A 47 37.87 10.39 25.25
C GLY A 47 38.64 11.70 25.10
N VAL A 48 39.35 11.89 23.99
CA VAL A 48 40.09 13.12 23.70
C VAL A 48 39.15 14.28 23.42
N VAL A 49 38.09 14.07 22.63
CA VAL A 49 37.09 15.11 22.35
C VAL A 49 36.35 15.54 23.63
N ASP A 50 36.00 14.58 24.48
CA ASP A 50 35.39 14.82 25.78
C ASP A 50 36.36 15.58 26.72
N HIS A 51 37.64 15.22 26.76
CA HIS A 51 38.67 15.97 27.48
C HIS A 51 38.79 17.42 26.98
N TYR A 52 38.87 17.62 25.66
CA TYR A 52 38.90 18.96 25.06
C TYR A 52 37.65 19.78 25.40
N ASN A 53 36.46 19.16 25.31
CA ASN A 53 35.20 19.83 25.58
C ASN A 53 35.05 20.29 27.03
N ARG A 54 35.60 19.54 27.99
CA ARG A 54 35.59 19.92 29.41
C ARG A 54 36.55 21.04 29.75
N VAL A 55 37.72 21.07 29.13
CA VAL A 55 38.85 21.92 29.59
C VAL A 55 39.11 23.11 28.67
N ALA A 56 39.03 22.90 27.35
CA ALA A 56 39.56 23.84 26.36
C ALA A 56 38.50 24.43 25.42
N LYS A 57 37.23 23.99 25.50
CA LYS A 57 36.15 24.47 24.61
C LYS A 57 35.99 25.99 24.67
N GLY A 58 36.13 26.66 23.53
CA GLY A 58 36.01 28.11 23.42
C GLY A 58 37.25 28.88 23.88
N THR A 59 38.36 28.20 24.16
CA THR A 59 39.66 28.79 24.49
C THR A 59 40.70 28.45 23.42
N THR A 60 41.86 29.13 23.45
CA THR A 60 43.02 28.80 22.61
C THR A 60 43.94 27.72 23.21
N LYS A 61 43.57 27.16 24.37
CA LYS A 61 44.36 26.13 25.06
C LYS A 61 44.24 24.79 24.33
N ARG A 62 45.30 23.98 24.41
CA ARG A 62 45.27 22.57 24.01
C ARG A 62 45.22 21.68 25.24
N VAL A 63 44.76 20.46 25.05
CA VAL A 63 44.82 19.42 26.07
C VAL A 63 45.85 18.36 25.69
N VAL A 64 46.50 17.82 26.70
CA VAL A 64 47.49 16.74 26.59
C VAL A 64 47.06 15.61 27.50
N GLY A 65 47.25 14.37 27.06
CA GLY A 65 47.02 13.21 27.89
C GLY A 65 47.78 11.99 27.42
N THR A 66 47.58 10.88 28.12
CA THR A 66 48.37 9.66 27.94
C THR A 66 47.60 8.63 27.15
N LEU A 67 48.28 7.97 26.24
CA LEU A 67 47.76 6.88 25.42
C LEU A 67 48.15 5.54 26.04
N VAL A 68 47.16 4.67 26.16
CA VAL A 68 47.28 3.34 26.73
C VAL A 68 46.86 2.32 25.68
N GLY A 69 47.60 1.23 25.57
CA GLY A 69 47.36 0.25 24.53
C GLY A 69 48.18 -1.02 24.68
N GLU A 70 48.08 -1.86 23.66
CA GLU A 70 48.84 -3.09 23.53
C GLU A 70 49.40 -3.24 22.11
N VAL A 71 50.42 -4.07 21.95
CA VAL A 71 51.01 -4.38 20.65
C VAL A 71 50.45 -5.74 20.21
N SER A 72 49.66 -5.75 19.14
CA SER A 72 49.08 -6.96 18.54
C SER A 72 49.40 -7.00 17.05
N ASP A 73 49.76 -8.19 16.53
CA ASP A 73 49.93 -8.43 15.09
C ASP A 73 50.83 -7.42 14.36
N TYR A 74 51.98 -7.08 14.96
CA TYR A 74 52.95 -6.11 14.43
C TYR A 74 52.45 -4.67 14.31
N SER A 75 51.27 -4.37 14.87
CA SER A 75 50.69 -3.03 14.94
C SER A 75 50.47 -2.59 16.38
N LEU A 76 50.57 -1.27 16.62
CA LEU A 76 50.32 -0.69 17.92
C LEU A 76 48.84 -0.34 18.04
N HIS A 77 48.11 -1.08 18.87
CA HIS A 77 46.71 -0.81 19.18
C HIS A 77 46.61 0.11 20.39
N ILE A 78 46.15 1.33 20.16
CA ILE A 78 45.83 2.28 21.22
C ILE A 78 44.37 2.04 21.59
N THR A 79 44.16 1.32 22.70
CA THR A 79 42.84 0.88 23.16
C THR A 79 42.16 1.91 24.05
N ASN A 80 42.93 2.73 24.77
CA ASN A 80 42.37 3.67 25.75
C ASN A 80 43.23 4.92 25.91
N CYS A 81 42.69 5.93 26.59
CA CYS A 81 43.45 7.12 26.97
C CYS A 81 42.91 7.75 28.25
N PHE A 82 43.74 8.55 28.91
CA PHE A 82 43.30 9.37 30.04
C PHE A 82 43.90 10.77 29.99
N ALA A 83 43.13 11.71 30.55
CA ALA A 83 43.52 13.11 30.67
C ALA A 83 44.59 13.29 31.75
N VAL A 84 45.61 14.11 31.47
CA VAL A 84 46.61 14.53 32.46
C VAL A 84 46.50 16.04 32.64
N PRO A 85 46.49 16.56 33.88
CA PRO A 85 46.56 17.99 34.12
C PRO A 85 47.80 18.59 33.45
N PHE A 86 47.56 19.47 32.49
CA PHE A 86 48.59 20.10 31.67
C PHE A 86 48.30 21.60 31.55
N GLU A 87 49.31 22.42 31.84
CA GLU A 87 49.26 23.87 31.66
C GLU A 87 50.46 24.34 30.85
N GLU A 88 50.22 25.19 29.86
CA GLU A 88 51.23 25.82 29.00
C GLU A 88 51.02 27.33 29.11
N ASP A 89 52.11 28.09 29.33
CA ASP A 89 52.01 29.55 29.41
C ASP A 89 51.60 30.12 28.03
N PRO A 90 50.50 30.90 27.94
CA PRO A 90 50.06 31.48 26.67
C PRO A 90 51.04 32.50 26.08
N ARG A 91 51.99 33.04 26.87
CA ARG A 91 52.99 34.01 26.40
C ARG A 91 54.30 33.36 25.96
N ASP A 92 54.68 32.25 26.58
CA ASP A 92 55.87 31.47 26.24
C ASP A 92 55.57 29.96 26.23
N PRO A 93 55.35 29.36 25.05
CA PRO A 93 55.04 27.94 24.91
C PRO A 93 56.14 26.98 25.37
N GLN A 94 57.37 27.46 25.65
CA GLN A 94 58.43 26.60 26.19
C GLN A 94 58.25 26.30 27.68
N VAL A 95 57.46 27.11 28.39
CA VAL A 95 57.17 26.93 29.81
C VAL A 95 55.85 26.16 29.95
N TRP A 96 55.96 24.89 30.35
CA TRP A 96 54.82 24.00 30.53
C TRP A 96 54.96 23.15 31.79
N PHE A 97 53.82 22.73 32.34
CA PHE A 97 53.71 21.89 33.52
C PHE A 97 52.84 20.66 33.22
N LEU A 98 53.31 19.48 33.63
CA LEU A 98 52.59 18.21 33.52
C LEU A 98 52.68 17.48 34.87
N ASP A 99 51.53 17.10 35.44
CA ASP A 99 51.49 16.45 36.75
C ASP A 99 51.85 14.95 36.67
N HIS A 100 53.09 14.64 37.04
CA HIS A 100 53.64 13.28 37.09
C HIS A 100 52.98 12.37 38.14
N ASN A 101 52.63 12.91 39.31
CA ASN A 101 52.05 12.12 40.39
C ASN A 101 50.63 11.69 40.02
N TYR A 102 49.87 12.60 39.40
CA TYR A 102 48.55 12.29 38.87
C TYR A 102 48.63 11.24 37.75
N HIS A 103 49.59 11.40 36.83
CA HIS A 103 49.82 10.45 35.75
C HIS A 103 50.08 9.02 36.26
N GLU A 104 50.97 8.84 37.23
CA GLU A 104 51.29 7.53 37.80
C GLU A 104 50.12 6.92 38.58
N ALA A 105 49.41 7.74 39.36
CA ALA A 105 48.23 7.30 40.10
C ALA A 105 47.10 6.84 39.16
N MET A 106 46.85 7.59 38.08
CA MET A 106 45.86 7.21 37.07
C MET A 106 46.26 5.94 36.34
N PHE A 107 47.50 5.82 35.88
CA PHE A 107 47.95 4.59 35.21
C PHE A 107 47.83 3.37 36.13
N ALA A 108 48.10 3.51 37.43
CA ALA A 108 47.90 2.44 38.40
C ALA A 108 46.43 1.99 38.52
N MET A 109 45.46 2.89 38.28
CA MET A 109 44.03 2.51 38.23
C MET A 109 43.69 1.76 36.94
N PHE A 110 44.14 2.24 35.77
CA PHE A 110 43.90 1.54 34.49
C PHE A 110 44.50 0.13 34.50
N LYS A 111 45.71 -0.02 35.06
CA LYS A 111 46.38 -1.32 35.19
C LYS A 111 45.64 -2.32 36.09
N LYS A 112 44.79 -1.86 37.03
CA LYS A 112 43.93 -2.74 37.84
C LYS A 112 42.77 -3.32 37.04
N VAL A 113 42.30 -2.59 36.01
CA VAL A 113 41.17 -3.00 35.17
C VAL A 113 41.67 -3.91 34.04
N ASN A 114 42.76 -3.53 33.38
CA ASN A 114 43.37 -4.31 32.31
C ASN A 114 44.89 -4.41 32.53
N THR A 115 45.40 -5.62 32.77
CA THR A 115 46.83 -5.85 33.05
C THR A 115 47.67 -5.91 31.78
N LYS A 116 47.05 -6.07 30.60
CA LYS A 116 47.73 -6.10 29.30
C LYS A 116 48.10 -4.72 28.80
N GLU A 117 47.30 -3.72 29.18
CA GLU A 117 47.46 -2.33 28.79
C GLU A 117 48.73 -1.70 29.37
N ARG A 118 49.50 -1.05 28.50
CA ARG A 118 50.74 -0.34 28.84
C ARG A 118 50.67 1.09 28.31
N ILE A 119 51.48 1.97 28.87
CA ILE A 119 51.65 3.31 28.32
C ILE A 119 52.39 3.18 26.98
N VAL A 120 51.75 3.62 25.91
CA VAL A 120 52.26 3.51 24.53
C VAL A 120 52.66 4.86 23.95
N GLY A 121 52.17 5.95 24.54
CA GLY A 121 52.44 7.29 24.03
C GLY A 121 51.60 8.36 24.72
N TRP A 122 51.43 9.48 24.02
CA TRP A 122 50.65 10.61 24.48
C TRP A 122 49.95 11.31 23.31
N TYR A 123 48.86 12.01 23.60
CA TYR A 123 48.11 12.77 22.60
C TYR A 123 48.15 14.27 22.88
N SER A 124 48.04 15.05 21.81
CA SER A 124 47.89 16.51 21.86
C SER A 124 46.76 16.92 20.92
N THR A 125 45.88 17.80 21.38
CA THR A 125 44.85 18.41 20.51
C THR A 125 45.38 19.63 19.78
N GLY A 126 45.13 19.72 18.48
CA GLY A 126 45.46 20.89 17.65
C GLY A 126 46.02 20.48 16.28
N PRO A 127 45.85 21.29 15.23
CA PRO A 127 46.08 20.85 13.85
C PRO A 127 47.56 20.76 13.44
N LYS A 128 48.51 21.19 14.28
CA LYS A 128 49.95 21.20 13.96
C LYS A 128 50.79 20.91 15.22
N ILE A 129 51.93 20.25 15.03
CA ILE A 129 52.94 20.01 16.06
C ILE A 129 53.55 21.34 16.54
N LYS A 130 53.76 21.49 17.86
CA LYS A 130 54.45 22.62 18.48
C LYS A 130 55.90 22.28 18.84
N PRO A 131 56.81 23.27 18.92
CA PRO A 131 58.20 23.03 19.34
C PRO A 131 58.35 22.43 20.75
N SER A 132 57.42 22.75 21.67
CA SER A 132 57.39 22.18 23.03
C SER A 132 57.12 20.68 23.06
N ASP A 133 56.53 20.13 21.98
CA ASP A 133 56.15 18.71 21.91
C ASP A 133 57.37 17.79 21.93
N LEU A 134 58.52 18.24 21.41
CA LEU A 134 59.74 17.44 21.49
C LEU A 134 60.20 17.25 22.94
N SER A 135 60.13 18.32 23.75
CA SER A 135 60.49 18.26 25.17
C SER A 135 59.52 17.41 26.00
N ILE A 136 58.21 17.48 25.70
CA ILE A 136 57.18 16.64 26.31
C ILE A 136 57.38 15.17 25.89
N HIS A 137 57.71 14.92 24.62
CA HIS A 137 57.95 13.58 24.12
C HIS A 137 59.19 12.93 24.77
N GLU A 138 60.23 13.71 25.06
CA GLU A 138 61.38 13.23 25.84
C GLU A 138 61.03 12.91 27.29
N LEU A 139 60.09 13.65 27.89
CA LEU A 139 59.57 13.34 29.22
C LEU A 139 58.84 11.98 29.24
N TYR A 140 57.98 11.73 28.24
CA TYR A 140 57.26 10.45 28.10
C TYR A 140 58.18 9.26 27.84
N ARG A 141 59.41 9.47 27.36
CA ARG A 141 60.42 8.39 27.24
C ARG A 141 60.78 7.73 28.57
N ARG A 142 60.54 8.41 29.70
CA ARG A 142 60.69 7.81 31.04
C ARG A 142 59.67 6.72 31.32
N TYR A 143 58.50 6.81 30.70
CA TYR A 143 57.38 5.87 30.88
C TYR A 143 57.32 4.81 29.79
N CYS A 144 57.69 5.14 28.55
CA CYS A 144 57.73 4.23 27.41
C CYS A 144 58.96 4.52 26.54
N PRO A 145 59.85 3.54 26.23
CA PRO A 145 61.12 3.80 25.54
C PRO A 145 60.95 4.39 24.12
N GLU A 146 59.87 4.02 23.42
CA GLU A 146 59.51 4.53 22.09
C GLU A 146 58.05 5.01 22.09
N PRO A 147 57.77 6.21 22.63
CA PRO A 147 56.41 6.70 22.72
C PRO A 147 55.89 7.17 21.35
N VAL A 148 54.60 6.97 21.08
CA VAL A 148 53.90 7.58 19.95
C VAL A 148 53.29 8.92 20.36
N LEU A 149 53.43 9.94 19.50
CA LEU A 149 52.63 11.16 19.58
C LEU A 149 51.46 11.04 18.61
N VAL A 150 50.23 11.11 19.10
CA VAL A 150 49.03 11.26 18.27
C VAL A 150 48.52 12.69 18.35
N VAL A 151 48.55 13.40 17.23
CA VAL A 151 47.98 14.74 17.10
C VAL A 151 46.54 14.58 16.64
N MET A 152 45.59 15.12 17.41
CA MET A 152 44.17 15.03 17.08
C MET A 152 43.59 16.41 16.72
N ASP A 153 42.95 16.50 15.56
CA ASP A 153 42.17 17.66 15.16
C ASP A 153 40.71 17.49 15.61
N VAL A 154 40.31 18.32 16.57
CA VAL A 154 38.96 18.31 17.14
C VAL A 154 37.95 19.06 16.24
N GLN A 155 38.43 19.81 15.24
CA GLN A 155 37.60 20.55 14.28
C GLN A 155 38.07 20.30 12.84
N PRO A 156 37.94 19.07 12.32
CA PRO A 156 38.41 18.76 10.98
C PRO A 156 37.67 19.61 9.94
N LYS A 157 38.42 20.37 9.15
CA LYS A 157 37.88 21.14 8.01
C LYS A 157 37.76 20.30 6.74
N ASP A 158 38.55 19.23 6.67
CA ASP A 158 38.66 18.33 5.52
C ASP A 158 38.14 16.93 5.86
N LEU A 159 37.90 16.11 4.84
CA LEU A 159 37.35 14.74 4.96
C LEU A 159 38.38 13.70 5.41
N GLU A 160 39.55 14.13 5.89
CA GLU A 160 40.66 13.26 6.29
C GLU A 160 40.46 12.71 7.72
N LEU A 161 41.21 11.66 8.08
CA LEU A 161 41.17 11.12 9.45
C LEU A 161 41.55 12.25 10.43
N PRO A 162 40.80 12.44 11.54
CA PRO A 162 41.03 13.55 12.47
C PRO A 162 42.29 13.37 13.35
N MET A 163 43.22 12.51 12.93
CA MET A 163 44.39 12.13 13.70
C MET A 163 45.59 11.82 12.81
N GLU A 164 46.77 12.18 13.31
CA GLU A 164 48.07 11.87 12.71
C GLU A 164 49.01 11.32 13.79
N ALA A 165 49.79 10.29 13.46
CA ALA A 165 50.71 9.64 14.39
C ALA A 165 52.17 9.90 14.03
N TYR A 166 53.02 10.10 15.06
CA TYR A 166 54.43 10.46 14.90
C TYR A 166 55.35 9.69 15.86
N TYR A 167 56.50 9.25 15.36
CA TYR A 167 57.64 8.78 16.16
C TYR A 167 58.80 9.78 16.13
N SER A 168 59.61 9.84 17.18
CA SER A 168 60.84 10.64 17.18
C SER A 168 62.02 9.88 16.60
N VAL A 169 62.63 10.41 15.53
CA VAL A 169 63.82 9.86 14.87
C VAL A 169 64.98 10.86 15.01
N GLN A 170 66.21 10.35 15.13
CA GLN A 170 67.41 11.19 15.12
C GLN A 170 67.87 11.37 13.68
N GLU A 171 67.91 12.62 13.21
CA GLU A 171 68.49 12.99 11.93
C GLU A 171 69.87 13.60 12.14
N GLN A 172 70.84 13.16 11.34
CA GLN A 172 72.18 13.74 11.31
C GLN A 172 72.14 14.99 10.42
N THR A 173 72.21 16.17 11.04
CA THR A 173 72.40 17.44 10.32
C THR A 173 73.89 17.59 9.98
N SER A 174 74.22 18.41 8.97
CA SER A 174 75.57 18.64 8.45
C SER A 174 76.63 19.11 9.46
N ASP A 175 76.24 19.46 10.69
CA ASP A 175 77.09 20.10 11.73
C ASP A 175 77.38 19.19 12.96
N GLU A 176 77.43 17.86 12.82
CA GLU A 176 77.75 16.89 13.92
C GLU A 176 76.83 16.91 15.17
N VAL A 177 75.79 17.74 15.20
CA VAL A 177 74.76 17.76 16.26
C VAL A 177 73.56 16.90 15.82
N PHE A 178 73.26 15.84 16.57
CA PHE A 178 72.06 15.03 16.36
C PHE A 178 70.82 15.83 16.79
N LYS A 179 69.92 16.12 15.85
CA LYS A 179 68.63 16.75 16.13
C LYS A 179 67.52 15.70 16.01
N ARG A 180 66.61 15.67 16.99
CA ARG A 180 65.43 14.80 16.92
C ARG A 180 64.29 15.51 16.19
N THR A 181 63.70 14.80 15.25
CA THR A 181 62.56 15.25 14.45
C THR A 181 61.44 14.21 14.52
N PHE A 182 60.20 14.65 14.38
CA PHE A 182 59.06 13.74 14.26
C PHE A 182 58.94 13.20 12.84
N LEU A 183 58.88 11.88 12.70
CA LEU A 183 58.58 11.18 11.46
C LEU A 183 57.10 10.79 11.48
N HIS A 184 56.35 11.15 10.44
CA HIS A 184 54.95 10.77 10.28
C HIS A 184 54.81 9.26 10.01
N VAL A 185 53.83 8.64 10.66
CA VAL A 185 53.57 7.20 10.64
C VAL A 185 52.15 6.96 10.13
N HIS A 186 51.97 5.86 9.40
CA HIS A 186 50.65 5.47 8.95
C HIS A 186 49.75 5.15 10.16
N SER A 187 48.58 5.78 10.18
CA SER A 187 47.63 5.66 11.29
C SER A 187 46.23 5.38 10.78
N THR A 188 45.54 4.44 11.43
CA THR A 188 44.18 4.01 11.07
C THR A 188 43.29 3.97 12.30
N VAL A 189 41.97 4.03 12.09
CA VAL A 189 40.98 3.79 13.14
C VAL A 189 40.54 2.34 13.05
N GLY A 190 40.64 1.59 14.16
CA GLY A 190 40.25 0.19 14.23
C GLY A 190 39.71 -0.14 15.62
N ALA A 191 38.82 -1.12 15.74
CA ALA A 191 38.15 -1.47 16.99
C ALA A 191 38.16 -2.99 17.21
N PHE A 192 37.97 -3.43 18.45
CA PHE A 192 37.63 -4.84 18.72
C PHE A 192 36.14 -5.07 18.43
N GLU A 193 35.76 -6.32 18.13
CA GLU A 193 34.38 -6.70 17.75
C GLU A 193 33.32 -6.17 18.74
N ALA A 194 33.60 -6.26 20.04
CA ALA A 194 32.68 -5.75 21.07
C ALA A 194 32.54 -4.21 21.06
N GLU A 195 33.62 -3.49 20.74
CA GLU A 195 33.61 -2.03 20.62
C GLU A 195 32.96 -1.59 19.31
N GLU A 196 33.22 -2.31 18.21
CA GLU A 196 32.62 -2.05 16.90
C GLU A 196 31.10 -2.14 16.96
N VAL A 197 30.56 -3.21 17.55
CA VAL A 197 29.10 -3.39 17.72
C VAL A 197 28.51 -2.27 18.60
N GLY A 198 29.23 -1.85 19.65
CA GLY A 198 28.81 -0.77 20.53
C GLY A 198 28.78 0.60 19.84
N VAL A 199 29.82 0.92 19.05
CA VAL A 199 29.91 2.15 18.27
C VAL A 199 28.86 2.16 17.17
N GLU A 200 28.64 1.04 16.48
CA GLU A 200 27.59 0.91 15.45
C GLU A 200 26.20 1.16 16.05
N HIS A 201 25.93 0.63 17.25
CA HIS A 201 24.66 0.85 17.93
C HIS A 201 24.46 2.33 18.32
N LEU A 202 25.50 2.99 18.85
CA LEU A 202 25.45 4.43 19.18
C LEU A 202 25.25 5.30 17.93
N LEU A 203 25.91 4.96 16.82
CA LEU A 203 25.76 5.68 15.56
C LEU A 203 24.36 5.51 14.96
N ARG A 204 23.69 4.39 15.23
CA ARG A 204 22.31 4.13 14.78
C ARG A 204 21.27 5.04 15.44
N ASP A 205 21.51 5.49 16.67
CA ASP A 205 20.61 6.40 17.39
C ASP A 205 20.87 7.87 17.06
N ILE A 206 22.13 8.24 16.77
CA ILE A 206 22.51 9.62 16.41
C ILE A 206 22.20 9.91 14.93
N LYS A 207 22.42 8.93 14.02
CA LYS A 207 21.94 9.03 12.64
C LYS A 207 20.46 8.66 12.66
N ASN A 208 19.59 9.67 12.52
CA ASN A 208 18.16 9.51 12.28
C ASN A 208 17.85 8.22 11.51
N ALA A 209 17.26 7.23 12.19
CA ALA A 209 16.77 6.00 11.55
C ALA A 209 15.72 6.26 10.45
N SER A 210 15.24 7.52 10.35
CA SER A 210 14.35 8.05 9.32
C SER A 210 15.05 8.71 8.12
N ALA A 211 16.35 8.99 8.19
CA ALA A 211 17.10 9.39 7.00
C ALA A 211 17.32 8.16 6.13
N SER A 212 16.72 8.14 4.94
CA SER A 212 16.84 7.03 4.01
C SER A 212 18.32 6.67 3.79
N THR A 213 18.64 5.38 3.75
CA THR A 213 20.00 4.91 3.37
C THR A 213 20.47 5.50 2.03
N LEU A 214 19.54 5.96 1.20
CA LEU A 214 19.80 6.64 -0.05
C LEU A 214 20.35 8.06 0.17
N ALA A 215 19.81 8.85 1.09
CA ALA A 215 20.32 10.19 1.37
C ALA A 215 21.77 10.15 1.91
N VAL A 216 22.07 9.16 2.74
CA VAL A 216 23.45 8.91 3.22
C VAL A 216 24.34 8.48 2.05
N ARG A 217 23.95 7.47 1.26
CA ARG A 217 24.72 7.03 0.08
C ARG A 217 24.93 8.15 -0.95
N VAL A 218 23.92 8.99 -1.17
CA VAL A 218 24.01 10.15 -2.07
C VAL A 218 24.96 11.19 -1.46
N GLY A 219 24.87 11.45 -0.16
CA GLY A 219 25.82 12.30 0.57
C GLY A 219 27.26 11.80 0.45
N ASP A 220 27.48 10.50 0.63
CA ASP A 220 28.79 9.85 0.52
C ASP A 220 29.31 9.92 -0.93
N LYS A 221 28.45 9.67 -1.93
CA LYS A 221 28.82 9.77 -3.35
C LYS A 221 29.11 11.22 -3.76
N ILE A 222 28.32 12.19 -3.30
CA ILE A 222 28.57 13.62 -3.52
C ILE A 222 29.88 14.04 -2.82
N GLY A 223 30.14 13.54 -1.61
CA GLY A 223 31.38 13.77 -0.88
C GLY A 223 32.59 13.21 -1.62
N ALA A 224 32.50 11.96 -2.08
CA ALA A 224 33.53 11.30 -2.89
C ALA A 224 33.78 12.04 -4.22
N LEU A 225 32.71 12.46 -4.91
CA LEU A 225 32.81 13.24 -6.15
C LEU A 225 33.45 14.62 -5.91
N LYS A 226 33.10 15.30 -4.81
CA LYS A 226 33.76 16.56 -4.42
C LYS A 226 35.24 16.34 -4.12
N GLY A 227 35.59 15.29 -3.39
CA GLY A 227 36.97 14.90 -3.13
C GLY A 227 37.75 14.63 -4.42
N LEU A 228 37.17 13.83 -5.32
CA LEU A 228 37.75 13.53 -6.62
C LEU A 228 37.94 14.80 -7.46
N ALA A 229 36.92 15.66 -7.54
CA ALA A 229 37.00 16.92 -8.27
C ALA A 229 38.07 17.86 -7.71
N MET A 230 38.27 17.90 -6.38
CA MET A 230 39.36 18.67 -5.76
C MET A 230 40.72 18.10 -6.15
N ARG A 231 40.92 16.78 -6.03
CA ARG A 231 42.19 16.12 -6.41
C ARG A 231 42.50 16.29 -7.90
N LEU A 232 41.50 16.16 -8.78
CA LEU A 232 41.68 16.43 -10.21
C LEU A 232 42.06 17.89 -10.49
N ARG A 233 41.52 18.83 -9.72
CA ARG A 233 41.88 20.24 -9.83
C ARG A 233 43.31 20.51 -9.34
N GLU A 234 43.75 19.85 -8.27
CA GLU A 234 45.15 19.90 -7.80
C GLU A 234 46.10 19.34 -8.86
N ILE A 235 45.78 18.18 -9.44
CA ILE A 235 46.56 17.56 -10.52
C ILE A 235 46.64 18.52 -11.72
N SER A 236 45.52 19.10 -12.13
CA SER A 236 45.46 20.07 -13.23
C SER A 236 46.30 21.33 -12.94
N GLN A 237 46.26 21.84 -11.71
CA GLN A 237 47.08 22.98 -11.28
C GLN A 237 48.57 22.63 -11.28
N TYR A 238 48.95 21.46 -10.77
CA TYR A 238 50.33 20.97 -10.79
C TYR A 238 50.85 20.88 -12.23
N LEU A 239 50.10 20.22 -13.13
CA LEU A 239 50.46 20.12 -14.55
C LEU A 239 50.57 21.51 -15.21
N SER A 240 49.65 22.41 -14.90
CA SER A 240 49.69 23.79 -15.41
C SER A 240 50.92 24.56 -14.93
N GLN A 241 51.35 24.35 -13.68
CA GLN A 241 52.55 24.96 -13.11
C GLN A 241 53.85 24.36 -13.67
N VAL A 242 53.87 23.06 -13.96
CA VAL A 242 54.97 22.38 -14.65
C VAL A 242 55.10 22.90 -16.08
N VAL A 243 53.99 23.01 -16.82
CA VAL A 243 53.97 23.60 -18.18
C VAL A 243 54.41 25.07 -18.17
N ALA A 244 54.03 25.83 -17.13
CA ALA A 244 54.47 27.20 -16.93
C ALA A 244 55.93 27.34 -16.42
N GLY A 245 56.65 26.23 -16.23
CA GLY A 245 58.06 26.21 -15.80
C GLY A 245 58.30 26.59 -14.33
N LYS A 246 57.25 26.66 -13.50
CA LYS A 246 57.34 27.05 -12.07
C LYS A 246 57.67 25.90 -11.13
N LEU A 247 57.37 24.66 -11.53
CA LEU A 247 57.65 23.44 -10.76
C LEU A 247 58.38 22.42 -11.65
N PRO A 248 59.35 21.64 -11.11
CA PRO A 248 60.04 20.61 -11.86
C PRO A 248 59.15 19.39 -12.12
N MET A 249 59.38 18.73 -13.26
CA MET A 249 58.61 17.57 -13.70
C MET A 249 58.95 16.31 -12.87
N ASN A 250 57.98 15.78 -12.13
CA ASN A 250 58.08 14.46 -11.51
C ASN A 250 57.59 13.36 -12.48
N GLN A 251 58.51 12.49 -12.91
CA GLN A 251 58.24 11.44 -13.91
C GLN A 251 57.28 10.35 -13.39
N GLU A 252 57.26 10.07 -12.09
CA GLU A 252 56.43 9.03 -11.51
C GLU A 252 54.94 9.43 -11.51
N ILE A 253 54.66 10.70 -11.22
CA ILE A 253 53.30 11.27 -11.29
C ILE A 253 52.78 11.21 -12.73
N ILE A 254 53.62 11.53 -13.71
CA ILE A 254 53.25 11.51 -15.13
C ILE A 254 52.94 10.08 -15.58
N TYR A 255 53.75 9.10 -15.17
CA TYR A 255 53.52 7.70 -15.51
C TYR A 255 52.19 7.18 -14.95
N GLN A 256 51.88 7.49 -13.68
CA GLN A 256 50.61 7.13 -13.06
C GLN A 256 49.41 7.80 -13.74
N LEU A 257 49.54 9.08 -14.12
CA LEU A 257 48.48 9.78 -14.87
C LEU A 257 48.26 9.15 -16.25
N GLN A 258 49.33 8.79 -16.95
CA GLN A 258 49.25 8.12 -18.25
C GLN A 258 48.55 6.75 -18.13
N GLU A 259 48.85 5.98 -17.09
CA GLU A 259 48.19 4.71 -16.80
C GLU A 259 46.69 4.90 -16.55
N ILE A 260 46.30 5.91 -15.77
CA ILE A 260 44.89 6.26 -15.53
C ILE A 260 44.16 6.60 -16.83
N PHE A 261 44.78 7.39 -17.71
CA PHE A 261 44.16 7.74 -19.00
C PHE A 261 44.04 6.55 -19.94
N ASN A 262 45.01 5.64 -19.95
CA ASN A 262 44.97 4.43 -20.76
C ASN A 262 43.92 3.40 -20.27
N LEU A 263 43.55 3.45 -18.99
CA LEU A 263 42.51 2.59 -18.40
C LEU A 263 41.10 3.18 -18.53
N MET A 264 40.96 4.41 -19.05
CA MET A 264 39.66 5.03 -19.21
C MET A 264 38.90 4.37 -20.37
N PRO A 265 37.70 3.82 -20.14
CA PRO A 265 36.93 3.19 -21.20
C PRO A 265 36.43 4.24 -22.20
N ASP A 266 36.24 3.82 -23.46
CA ASP A 266 35.69 4.66 -24.51
C ASP A 266 34.22 5.00 -24.20
N GLN A 267 33.98 6.26 -23.81
CA GLN A 267 32.68 6.75 -23.38
C GLN A 267 31.68 6.92 -24.53
N ASP A 268 32.16 6.90 -25.79
CA ASP A 268 31.33 7.07 -26.98
C ASP A 268 30.82 5.73 -27.54
N SER A 269 31.21 4.59 -26.95
CA SER A 269 30.76 3.28 -27.40
C SER A 269 29.30 3.00 -27.01
N GLU A 270 28.44 2.76 -28.00
CA GLU A 270 27.01 2.49 -27.78
C GLU A 270 26.75 1.27 -26.87
N GLU A 271 27.63 0.27 -26.92
CA GLU A 271 27.53 -0.95 -26.10
C GLU A 271 27.79 -0.66 -24.61
N LEU A 272 28.75 0.22 -24.29
CA LEU A 272 29.00 0.67 -22.92
C LEU A 272 27.86 1.55 -22.41
N ILE A 273 27.33 2.47 -23.23
CA ILE A 273 26.18 3.30 -22.86
C ILE A 273 24.96 2.42 -22.57
N ARG A 274 24.70 1.41 -23.40
CA ARG A 274 23.58 0.48 -23.23
C ARG A 274 23.73 -0.38 -21.97
N SER A 275 24.92 -0.95 -21.73
CA SER A 275 25.18 -1.74 -20.52
C SER A 275 25.08 -0.89 -19.25
N LEU A 276 25.62 0.33 -19.25
CA LEU A 276 25.52 1.26 -18.13
C LEU A 276 24.07 1.69 -17.88
N ALA A 277 23.28 1.95 -18.93
CA ALA A 277 21.87 2.25 -18.80
C ALA A 277 21.08 1.06 -18.24
N THR A 278 21.41 -0.17 -18.66
CA THR A 278 20.75 -1.39 -18.18
C THR A 278 21.05 -1.62 -16.70
N GLU A 279 22.32 -1.59 -16.30
CA GLU A 279 22.75 -1.66 -14.89
C GLU A 279 22.12 -0.56 -14.03
N THR A 280 22.06 0.67 -14.55
CA THR A 280 21.47 1.80 -13.82
C THR A 280 19.96 1.61 -13.65
N ASN A 281 19.26 1.13 -14.67
CA ASN A 281 17.82 0.85 -14.60
C ASN A 281 17.53 -0.30 -13.64
N ASP A 282 18.31 -1.37 -13.67
CA ASP A 282 18.16 -2.52 -12.76
C ASP A 282 18.42 -2.10 -11.30
N MET A 283 19.46 -1.31 -11.06
CA MET A 283 19.74 -0.76 -9.73
C MET A 283 18.65 0.21 -9.28
N MET A 284 18.11 1.04 -10.17
CA MET A 284 17.02 1.98 -9.86
C MET A 284 15.72 1.23 -9.51
N LEU A 285 15.41 0.17 -10.23
CA LEU A 285 14.28 -0.71 -9.95
C LEU A 285 14.43 -1.39 -8.58
N ALA A 286 15.61 -1.94 -8.27
CA ALA A 286 15.90 -2.56 -6.99
C ALA A 286 15.82 -1.54 -5.82
N LEU A 287 16.34 -0.32 -6.01
CA LEU A 287 16.22 0.77 -5.04
C LEU A 287 14.77 1.20 -4.83
N TYR A 288 13.99 1.29 -5.89
CA TYR A 288 12.58 1.63 -5.84
C TYR A 288 11.78 0.57 -5.05
N LEU A 289 11.94 -0.71 -5.39
CA LEU A 289 11.32 -1.83 -4.68
C LEU A 289 11.72 -1.87 -3.19
N GLY A 290 13.01 -1.69 -2.89
CA GLY A 290 13.51 -1.64 -1.52
C GLY A 290 13.02 -0.41 -0.74
N SER A 291 12.76 0.72 -1.41
CA SER A 291 12.18 1.91 -0.79
C SER A 291 10.68 1.75 -0.51
N MET A 292 9.94 1.10 -1.42
CA MET A 292 8.54 0.76 -1.20
C MET A 292 8.39 -0.22 -0.05
N LEU A 293 9.18 -1.31 -0.02
CA LEU A 293 9.15 -2.29 1.07
C LEU A 293 9.47 -1.66 2.43
N ARG A 294 10.46 -0.76 2.50
CA ARG A 294 10.76 -0.06 3.75
C ARG A 294 9.66 0.92 4.16
N SER A 295 9.03 1.59 3.20
CA SER A 295 7.91 2.50 3.46
C SER A 295 6.68 1.74 3.96
N THR A 296 6.38 0.57 3.39
CA THR A 296 5.28 -0.28 3.85
C THR A 296 5.55 -0.85 5.24
N VAL A 297 6.78 -1.31 5.52
CA VAL A 297 7.18 -1.77 6.86
C VAL A 297 7.15 -0.63 7.88
N ALA A 298 7.66 0.56 7.53
CA ALA A 298 7.64 1.72 8.40
C ALA A 298 6.21 2.18 8.70
N LEU A 299 5.33 2.19 7.69
CA LEU A 299 3.91 2.51 7.87
C LEU A 299 3.22 1.47 8.76
N HIS A 300 3.51 0.18 8.56
CA HIS A 300 3.00 -0.91 9.39
C HIS A 300 3.45 -0.76 10.85
N ASN A 301 4.73 -0.45 11.07
CA ASN A 301 5.26 -0.17 12.41
C ASN A 301 4.64 1.08 13.03
N LEU A 302 4.40 2.14 12.25
CA LEU A 302 3.74 3.35 12.72
C LEU A 302 2.28 3.08 13.12
N ILE A 303 1.55 2.28 12.34
CA ILE A 303 0.20 1.84 12.65
C ILE A 303 0.20 1.03 13.95
N ASN A 304 1.10 0.05 14.08
CA ASN A 304 1.22 -0.76 15.29
C ASN A 304 1.58 0.11 16.52
N ASN A 305 2.47 1.08 16.36
CA ASN A 305 2.88 1.97 17.45
C ASN A 305 1.74 2.95 17.82
N LYS A 306 0.95 3.41 16.83
CA LYS A 306 -0.25 4.24 17.06
C LYS A 306 -1.35 3.44 17.76
N MET A 307 -1.57 2.17 17.37
CA MET A 307 -2.51 1.29 18.07
C MET A 307 -2.08 1.07 19.52
N ARG A 308 -0.79 0.81 19.78
CA ARG A 308 -0.24 0.64 21.13
C ARG A 308 -0.36 1.91 21.97
N ASN A 309 -0.05 3.08 21.40
CA ASN A 309 -0.17 4.37 22.09
C ASN A 309 -1.63 4.74 22.36
N LYS A 310 -2.56 4.39 21.46
CA LYS A 310 -3.99 4.58 21.68
C LYS A 310 -4.49 3.70 22.84
N GLN A 311 -4.09 2.44 22.88
CA GLN A 311 -4.38 1.53 24.00
C GLN A 311 -3.79 2.02 25.34
N GLN A 312 -2.60 2.63 25.33
CA GLN A 312 -2.01 3.20 26.53
C GLN A 312 -2.68 4.51 26.97
N LYS A 313 -3.09 5.37 26.03
CA LYS A 313 -3.86 6.59 26.33
C LYS A 313 -5.26 6.28 26.85
N GLU A 314 -5.92 5.27 26.30
CA GLU A 314 -7.23 4.79 26.79
C GLU A 314 -7.11 4.21 28.21
N LYS A 315 -5.98 3.55 28.54
CA LYS A 315 -5.69 3.11 29.92
C LYS A 315 -5.31 4.26 30.89
N ALA A 316 -4.84 5.40 30.39
CA ALA A 316 -4.38 6.53 31.19
C ALA A 316 -5.42 7.66 31.33
N ALA A 317 -6.46 7.68 30.50
CA ALA A 317 -7.45 8.75 30.42
C ALA A 317 -8.77 8.42 31.15
N GLU A 318 -8.74 7.59 32.21
CA GLU A 318 -9.85 7.50 33.16
C GLU A 318 -9.72 8.56 34.26
N PRO A 319 -10.47 9.67 34.20
CA PRO A 319 -10.91 10.38 35.40
C PRO A 319 -12.37 10.02 35.70
N LYS A 320 -12.60 9.55 36.92
CA LYS A 320 -13.92 9.42 37.55
C LYS A 320 -14.59 10.79 37.64
N ASP A 321 -15.90 10.80 37.47
CA ASP A 321 -16.86 11.89 37.72
C ASP A 321 -16.95 13.02 36.67
N LYS A 322 -17.88 12.85 35.70
CA LYS A 322 -18.62 13.97 35.07
C LYS A 322 -19.89 13.55 34.29
N GLU A 323 -20.58 12.49 34.72
CA GLU A 323 -21.77 11.93 34.03
C GLU A 323 -23.13 12.34 34.65
N LYS A 324 -23.31 13.59 35.04
CA LYS A 324 -24.62 14.02 35.64
C LYS A 324 -25.26 15.28 35.08
N LYS A 325 -24.84 15.79 33.93
CA LYS A 325 -25.44 17.04 33.41
C LYS A 325 -25.86 17.09 31.94
N GLU A 326 -25.66 16.05 31.14
CA GLU A 326 -26.12 16.05 29.73
C GLU A 326 -27.31 15.13 29.42
N GLU A 327 -27.72 14.26 30.34
CA GLU A 327 -28.84 13.32 30.13
C GLU A 327 -30.22 14.00 30.08
N ALA A 328 -30.39 15.20 30.66
CA ALA A 328 -31.72 15.82 30.75
C ALA A 328 -32.18 16.58 29.48
N LYS A 329 -31.38 16.62 28.40
CA LYS A 329 -31.70 17.44 27.22
C LYS A 329 -32.04 16.67 25.94
N LYS A 330 -31.78 15.36 25.87
CA LYS A 330 -32.02 14.57 24.64
C LYS A 330 -33.31 13.76 24.62
N GLU A 331 -34.01 13.61 25.76
CA GLU A 331 -35.28 12.87 25.85
C GLU A 331 -36.51 13.56 25.21
N LYS A 332 -36.36 14.68 24.49
CA LYS A 332 -37.51 15.42 23.91
C LYS A 332 -37.65 15.38 22.39
N GLU A 333 -36.74 14.79 21.63
CA GLU A 333 -36.81 14.82 20.15
C GLU A 333 -37.12 13.47 19.46
N GLU A 334 -37.16 12.34 20.18
CA GLU A 334 -37.31 11.01 19.55
C GLU A 334 -38.75 10.49 19.39
N ARG A 335 -39.78 11.35 19.49
CA ARG A 335 -41.19 10.88 19.42
C ARG A 335 -41.89 11.04 18.08
N ASN A 336 -41.17 11.17 16.96
CA ASN A 336 -41.79 11.17 15.63
C ASN A 336 -40.89 10.51 14.57
N THR A 337 -41.12 9.22 14.30
CA THR A 337 -41.14 8.60 12.95
C THR A 337 -41.22 7.06 13.06
N THR A 338 -42.42 6.55 13.30
CA THR A 338 -42.73 5.12 13.13
C THR A 338 -43.12 4.83 11.68
N ALA A 339 -42.38 3.93 11.01
CA ALA A 339 -42.87 2.83 10.16
C ALA A 339 -41.89 2.50 9.02
N ALA A 340 -41.02 1.50 9.24
CA ALA A 340 -40.30 0.79 8.18
C ALA A 340 -40.94 -0.60 7.95
N PRO A 341 -41.09 -1.07 6.69
CA PRO A 341 -41.74 -2.36 6.39
C PRO A 341 -40.84 -3.56 6.77
N PRO A 342 -41.42 -4.75 7.01
CA PRO A 342 -40.70 -5.88 7.62
C PRO A 342 -39.86 -6.72 6.63
N ALA A 343 -38.67 -7.08 7.11
CA ALA A 343 -37.97 -8.38 7.01
C ALA A 343 -37.63 -9.00 5.62
N VAL A 344 -36.57 -8.51 4.98
CA VAL A 344 -35.71 -9.30 4.07
C VAL A 344 -34.56 -10.01 4.83
N SER A 345 -34.18 -9.51 6.02
CA SER A 345 -32.99 -9.96 6.76
C SER A 345 -33.03 -11.42 7.24
N ASN A 346 -34.22 -12.03 7.35
CA ASN A 346 -34.36 -13.40 7.86
C ASN A 346 -34.01 -14.50 6.84
N ARG A 347 -33.90 -14.18 5.54
CA ARG A 347 -33.58 -15.16 4.48
C ARG A 347 -32.11 -15.18 4.07
N LEU A 348 -31.30 -14.24 4.56
CA LEU A 348 -29.89 -14.12 4.20
C LEU A 348 -29.01 -14.90 5.18
N GLU A 349 -28.28 -15.87 4.66
CA GLU A 349 -27.32 -16.65 5.45
C GLU A 349 -25.94 -15.97 5.49
N SER A 350 -25.10 -16.39 6.42
CA SER A 350 -23.69 -16.01 6.48
C SER A 350 -22.81 -17.15 5.99
N ILE A 351 -21.65 -16.80 5.43
CA ILE A 351 -20.65 -17.73 4.92
C ILE A 351 -19.74 -18.18 6.08
N ASP A 352 -19.30 -19.44 6.06
CA ASP A 352 -18.36 -19.98 7.05
C ASP A 352 -16.91 -19.70 6.62
N PHE A 353 -16.30 -18.65 7.17
CA PHE A 353 -14.87 -18.38 6.94
C PHE A 353 -13.96 -18.93 8.03
N ASP A 354 -14.52 -19.47 9.12
CA ASP A 354 -13.75 -20.11 10.18
C ASP A 354 -13.30 -21.50 9.74
N ILE A 355 -12.09 -21.88 10.15
CA ILE A 355 -11.54 -23.20 9.81
C ILE A 355 -12.14 -24.22 10.78
N TYR A 356 -12.82 -25.23 10.24
CA TYR A 356 -13.44 -26.27 11.04
C TYR A 356 -12.41 -27.32 11.46
N GLU A 357 -11.87 -27.21 12.68
CA GLU A 357 -10.85 -28.10 13.21
C GLU A 357 -11.47 -29.17 14.13
N SER A 358 -11.79 -30.34 13.56
CA SER A 358 -12.25 -31.51 14.32
C SER A 358 -11.20 -32.63 14.32
N GLN A 359 -11.25 -33.50 15.33
CA GLN A 359 -10.36 -34.66 15.42
C GLN A 359 -10.56 -35.59 14.22
N HIS A 360 -11.82 -35.78 13.78
CA HIS A 360 -12.14 -36.58 12.61
C HIS A 360 -11.46 -36.07 11.33
N ILE A 361 -11.42 -34.75 11.11
CA ILE A 361 -10.72 -34.15 9.96
C ILE A 361 -9.20 -34.24 10.10
N SER A 362 -8.66 -34.15 11.32
CA SER A 362 -7.23 -34.27 11.57
C SER A 362 -6.72 -35.69 11.29
N GLU A 363 -7.52 -36.71 11.61
CA GLU A 363 -7.19 -38.13 11.40
C GLU A 363 -7.49 -38.62 9.98
N GLY A 364 -8.53 -38.08 9.32
CA GLY A 364 -8.91 -38.40 7.94
C GLY A 364 -7.92 -37.92 6.85
N GLY A 365 -6.82 -37.30 7.25
CA GLY A 365 -5.85 -36.66 6.37
C GLY A 365 -6.34 -35.29 5.90
N LYS A 366 -5.49 -34.25 6.01
CA LYS A 366 -5.81 -32.94 5.45
C LYS A 366 -6.10 -33.11 3.95
N PRO A 367 -7.20 -32.54 3.41
CA PRO A 367 -7.42 -32.55 1.96
C PRO A 367 -6.16 -32.05 1.29
N ARG A 368 -5.65 -32.78 0.29
CA ARG A 368 -4.41 -32.40 -0.39
C ARG A 368 -4.58 -30.95 -0.83
N PRO A 369 -3.80 -30.00 -0.28
CA PRO A 369 -3.96 -28.61 -0.68
C PRO A 369 -3.76 -28.56 -2.19
N CYS A 370 -4.64 -27.85 -2.88
CA CYS A 370 -4.37 -27.46 -4.25
C CYS A 370 -2.94 -26.93 -4.28
N GLY A 371 -2.04 -27.62 -5.00
CA GLY A 371 -0.62 -27.31 -4.95
C GLY A 371 -0.42 -25.81 -5.18
N THR A 372 0.45 -25.15 -4.41
CA THR A 372 0.62 -23.70 -4.44
C THR A 372 0.70 -23.16 -5.87
N VAL A 373 1.39 -23.87 -6.76
CA VAL A 373 1.50 -23.60 -8.20
C VAL A 373 0.14 -23.57 -8.92
N MET A 374 -0.72 -24.57 -8.69
CA MET A 374 -2.06 -24.62 -9.27
C MET A 374 -2.91 -23.43 -8.81
N ARG A 375 -2.80 -23.01 -7.55
CA ARG A 375 -3.52 -21.82 -7.05
C ARG A 375 -3.07 -20.54 -7.75
N TRP A 376 -1.77 -20.36 -7.95
CA TRP A 376 -1.26 -19.22 -8.74
C TRP A 376 -1.70 -19.30 -10.21
N ALA A 377 -1.74 -20.49 -10.81
CA ALA A 377 -2.23 -20.69 -12.16
C ALA A 377 -3.73 -20.31 -12.29
N ILE A 378 -4.57 -20.74 -11.35
CA ILE A 378 -6.01 -20.38 -11.31
C ILE A 378 -6.19 -18.86 -11.26
N VAL A 379 -5.46 -18.18 -10.37
CA VAL A 379 -5.52 -16.72 -10.22
C VAL A 379 -5.07 -16.01 -11.50
N SER A 380 -4.01 -16.49 -12.16
CA SER A 380 -3.58 -15.98 -13.46
C SER A 380 -4.65 -16.17 -14.54
N THR A 381 -5.29 -17.34 -14.62
CA THR A 381 -6.35 -17.62 -15.58
C THR A 381 -7.59 -16.76 -15.34
N ILE A 382 -7.95 -16.49 -14.08
CA ILE A 382 -9.03 -15.55 -13.74
C ILE A 382 -8.72 -14.16 -14.30
N GLY A 383 -7.49 -13.67 -14.15
CA GLY A 383 -7.09 -12.39 -14.72
C GLY A 383 -7.18 -12.38 -16.25
N ILE A 384 -6.68 -13.41 -16.93
CA ILE A 384 -6.80 -13.55 -18.41
C ILE A 384 -8.26 -13.53 -18.85
N ALA A 385 -9.12 -14.35 -18.22
CA ALA A 385 -10.54 -14.41 -18.55
C ALA A 385 -11.25 -13.07 -18.31
N THR A 386 -10.87 -12.35 -17.25
CA THR A 386 -11.42 -11.02 -16.94
C THR A 386 -10.99 -9.99 -17.98
N GLY A 387 -9.71 -9.99 -18.37
CA GLY A 387 -9.20 -9.12 -19.44
C GLY A 387 -9.85 -9.37 -20.80
N LEU A 388 -10.11 -10.62 -21.16
CA LEU A 388 -10.84 -10.97 -22.39
C LEU A 388 -12.29 -10.48 -22.39
N VAL A 389 -12.99 -10.63 -21.26
CA VAL A 389 -14.37 -10.10 -21.12
C VAL A 389 -14.37 -8.58 -21.20
N ALA A 390 -13.39 -7.91 -20.58
CA ALA A 390 -13.24 -6.46 -20.66
C ALA A 390 -12.99 -6.00 -22.10
N CYS A 391 -12.08 -6.65 -22.82
CA CYS A 391 -11.81 -6.39 -24.24
C CYS A 391 -13.08 -6.54 -25.10
N GLY A 392 -13.85 -7.62 -24.90
CA GLY A 392 -15.11 -7.83 -25.63
C GLY A 392 -16.19 -6.78 -25.31
N ILE A 393 -16.26 -6.30 -24.06
CA ILE A 393 -17.17 -5.21 -23.68
C ILE A 393 -16.73 -3.91 -24.35
N ASP A 394 -15.44 -3.58 -24.31
CA ASP A 394 -14.93 -2.32 -24.82
C ASP A 394 -15.06 -2.21 -26.34
N TYR A 395 -14.54 -3.21 -27.06
CA TYR A 395 -14.64 -3.28 -28.52
C TYR A 395 -16.09 -3.29 -29.00
N GLY A 396 -17.00 -3.97 -28.28
CA GLY A 396 -18.41 -3.95 -28.63
C GLY A 396 -19.08 -2.60 -28.37
N ILE A 397 -18.67 -1.84 -27.36
CA ILE A 397 -19.15 -0.47 -27.12
C ILE A 397 -18.66 0.44 -28.24
N GLU A 398 -17.40 0.33 -28.65
CA GLU A 398 -16.83 1.10 -29.75
C GLU A 398 -17.61 0.87 -31.05
N ILE A 399 -17.83 -0.38 -31.44
CA ILE A 399 -18.61 -0.73 -32.65
C ILE A 399 -20.02 -0.13 -32.60
N LEU A 400 -20.75 -0.31 -31.48
CA LEU A 400 -22.13 0.16 -31.36
C LEU A 400 -22.20 1.69 -31.34
N THR A 401 -21.24 2.33 -30.69
CA THR A 401 -21.15 3.79 -30.62
C THR A 401 -20.80 4.38 -31.97
N LYS A 402 -19.84 3.78 -32.70
CA LYS A 402 -19.49 4.16 -34.06
C LYS A 402 -20.66 3.98 -35.02
N LEU A 403 -21.32 2.81 -35.01
CA LEU A 403 -22.51 2.57 -35.82
C LEU A 403 -23.60 3.63 -35.58
N ARG A 404 -23.82 4.01 -34.32
CA ARG A 404 -24.76 5.08 -33.95
C ARG A 404 -24.35 6.42 -34.57
N PHE A 405 -23.09 6.82 -34.46
CA PHE A 405 -22.62 8.10 -34.95
C PHE A 405 -22.53 8.14 -36.48
N ASP A 406 -22.07 7.07 -37.14
CA ASP A 406 -22.04 6.92 -38.61
C ASP A 406 -23.46 7.06 -39.22
N LEU A 407 -24.48 6.51 -38.56
CA LEU A 407 -25.89 6.66 -38.99
C LEU A 407 -26.38 8.11 -38.91
N ILE A 408 -25.97 8.83 -37.85
CA ILE A 408 -26.31 10.25 -37.71
C ILE A 408 -25.54 11.07 -38.74
N GLU A 409 -24.27 10.74 -38.99
CA GLU A 409 -23.44 11.36 -40.02
C GLU A 409 -24.06 11.22 -41.41
N GLY A 410 -24.49 10.01 -41.78
CA GLY A 410 -25.14 9.76 -43.07
C GLY A 410 -26.40 10.60 -43.28
N LEU A 411 -27.17 10.86 -42.22
CA LEU A 411 -28.35 11.73 -42.26
C LEU A 411 -27.98 13.21 -42.38
N VAL A 412 -26.92 13.65 -41.69
CA VAL A 412 -26.36 15.00 -41.82
C VAL A 412 -25.90 15.24 -43.26
N ASN A 413 -25.15 14.29 -43.83
CA ASN A 413 -24.64 14.34 -45.21
C ASN A 413 -25.76 14.31 -46.26
N SER A 414 -26.90 13.71 -45.93
CA SER A 414 -28.12 13.70 -46.77
C SER A 414 -28.91 15.01 -46.69
N GLY A 415 -28.49 15.99 -45.88
CA GLY A 415 -29.16 17.28 -45.72
C GLY A 415 -30.44 17.22 -44.88
N ALA A 416 -30.55 16.25 -43.95
CA ALA A 416 -31.71 16.13 -43.09
C ALA A 416 -31.86 17.32 -42.12
N GLU A 417 -33.10 17.74 -41.86
CA GLU A 417 -33.44 18.79 -40.90
C GLU A 417 -33.03 18.39 -39.46
N GLN A 418 -32.65 19.37 -38.63
CA GLN A 418 -32.16 19.13 -37.25
C GLN A 418 -33.15 18.37 -36.37
N TRP A 419 -34.46 18.58 -36.53
CA TRP A 419 -35.49 17.86 -35.78
C TRP A 419 -35.56 16.37 -36.15
N VAL A 420 -35.26 16.02 -37.41
CA VAL A 420 -35.19 14.61 -37.86
C VAL A 420 -33.99 13.93 -37.22
N LEU A 421 -32.83 14.60 -37.20
CA LEU A 421 -31.63 14.11 -36.52
C LEU A 421 -31.90 13.84 -35.03
N MET A 422 -32.61 14.76 -34.36
CA MET A 422 -33.03 14.58 -32.97
C MET A 422 -33.90 13.32 -32.79
N ILE A 423 -34.96 13.16 -33.59
CA ILE A 423 -35.88 12.02 -33.48
C ILE A 423 -35.14 10.70 -33.70
N VAL A 424 -34.29 10.62 -34.74
CA VAL A 424 -33.52 9.41 -35.02
C VAL A 424 -32.54 9.10 -33.89
N HIS A 425 -31.82 10.09 -33.38
CA HIS A 425 -30.91 9.92 -32.24
C HIS A 425 -31.65 9.40 -30.99
N LEU A 426 -32.81 9.99 -30.67
CA LEU A 426 -33.64 9.58 -29.54
C LEU A 426 -34.12 8.13 -29.70
N LEU A 427 -34.63 7.76 -30.88
CA LEU A 427 -35.11 6.40 -31.14
C LEU A 427 -33.98 5.37 -31.07
N LEU A 428 -32.79 5.71 -31.59
CA LEU A 428 -31.65 4.81 -31.53
C LEU A 428 -31.15 4.60 -30.10
N CYS A 429 -31.02 5.67 -29.32
CA CYS A 429 -30.65 5.59 -27.90
C CYS A 429 -31.68 4.78 -27.10
N ALA A 430 -32.98 5.02 -27.35
CA ALA A 430 -34.06 4.27 -26.73
C ALA A 430 -34.03 2.78 -27.11
N ALA A 431 -33.74 2.45 -28.37
CA ALA A 431 -33.63 1.06 -28.83
C ALA A 431 -32.48 0.31 -28.15
N LEU A 432 -31.29 0.93 -28.05
CA LEU A 432 -30.16 0.35 -27.32
C LEU A 432 -30.48 0.18 -25.83
N ALA A 433 -31.04 1.21 -25.18
CA ALA A 433 -31.46 1.13 -23.78
C ALA A 433 -32.58 0.10 -23.54
N ALA A 434 -33.45 -0.14 -24.52
CA ALA A 434 -34.47 -1.19 -24.46
C ALA A 434 -33.83 -2.57 -24.30
N VAL A 435 -32.79 -2.87 -25.09
CA VAL A 435 -32.08 -4.16 -25.01
C VAL A 435 -31.42 -4.32 -23.63
N ALA A 436 -30.72 -3.29 -23.16
CA ALA A 436 -30.12 -3.29 -21.82
C ALA A 436 -31.16 -3.49 -20.71
N GLY A 437 -32.28 -2.75 -20.79
CA GLY A 437 -33.38 -2.81 -19.84
C GLY A 437 -34.08 -4.17 -19.84
N ALA A 438 -34.27 -4.79 -21.01
CA ALA A 438 -34.91 -6.10 -21.13
C ALA A 438 -34.06 -7.20 -20.48
N LEU A 439 -32.75 -7.18 -20.69
CA LEU A 439 -31.81 -8.14 -20.07
C LEU A 439 -31.88 -8.08 -18.54
N VAL A 440 -31.95 -6.89 -17.95
CA VAL A 440 -32.04 -6.76 -16.49
C VAL A 440 -33.45 -7.02 -15.97
N CYS A 441 -34.47 -6.42 -16.57
CA CYS A 441 -35.83 -6.47 -16.05
C CYS A 441 -36.48 -7.86 -16.18
N PHE A 442 -36.09 -8.64 -17.19
CA PHE A 442 -36.69 -9.95 -17.47
C PHE A 442 -35.73 -11.14 -17.29
N VAL A 443 -34.41 -10.99 -17.47
CA VAL A 443 -33.46 -12.12 -17.34
C VAL A 443 -32.85 -12.20 -15.94
N SER A 444 -32.23 -11.11 -15.45
CA SER A 444 -31.63 -11.08 -14.11
C SER A 444 -31.70 -9.68 -13.48
N PRO A 445 -32.65 -9.41 -12.56
CA PRO A 445 -32.79 -8.09 -11.94
C PRO A 445 -31.59 -7.73 -11.03
N LEU A 446 -30.80 -8.73 -10.62
CA LEU A 446 -29.57 -8.54 -9.85
C LEU A 446 -28.40 -8.01 -10.70
N ALA A 447 -28.53 -8.00 -12.03
CA ALA A 447 -27.56 -7.36 -12.90
C ALA A 447 -27.68 -5.82 -12.91
N ALA A 448 -28.77 -5.25 -12.36
CA ALA A 448 -28.99 -3.80 -12.27
C ALA A 448 -27.87 -3.08 -11.49
N GLY A 449 -27.55 -1.86 -11.92
CA GLY A 449 -26.53 -1.03 -11.28
C GLY A 449 -25.11 -1.60 -11.39
N SER A 450 -24.22 -1.18 -10.50
CA SER A 450 -22.79 -1.49 -10.61
C SER A 450 -22.43 -2.91 -10.17
N GLY A 451 -23.10 -3.48 -9.18
CA GLY A 451 -22.72 -4.78 -8.60
C GLY A 451 -21.69 -4.71 -7.46
N ILE A 452 -21.06 -3.55 -7.22
CA ILE A 452 -20.09 -3.36 -6.13
C ILE A 452 -20.72 -3.58 -4.75
N PRO A 453 -21.91 -3.05 -4.42
CA PRO A 453 -22.57 -3.31 -3.13
C PRO A 453 -22.75 -4.81 -2.85
N GLU A 454 -23.12 -5.58 -3.88
CA GLU A 454 -23.33 -7.02 -3.78
C GLU A 454 -22.02 -7.79 -3.56
N VAL A 455 -20.95 -7.41 -4.27
CA VAL A 455 -19.61 -7.99 -4.07
C VAL A 455 -19.08 -7.66 -2.67
N LYS A 456 -19.25 -6.42 -2.22
CA LYS A 456 -18.90 -5.97 -0.86
C LYS A 456 -19.64 -6.76 0.22
N CYS A 457 -20.93 -7.02 0.04
CA CYS A 457 -21.71 -7.88 0.94
C CYS A 457 -21.22 -9.34 0.94
N ARG A 458 -20.90 -9.89 -0.24
CA ARG A 458 -20.37 -11.27 -0.37
C ARG A 458 -19.03 -11.43 0.35
N LEU A 459 -18.12 -10.48 0.17
CA LEU A 459 -16.80 -10.48 0.81
C LEU A 459 -16.85 -10.15 2.32
N ASN A 460 -17.86 -9.39 2.76
CA ASN A 460 -18.14 -9.18 4.19
C ASN A 460 -18.68 -10.45 4.88
N GLY A 461 -19.03 -11.51 4.14
CA GLY A 461 -19.44 -12.81 4.68
C GLY A 461 -20.93 -13.12 4.58
N ILE A 462 -21.68 -12.45 3.71
CA ILE A 462 -23.11 -12.70 3.49
C ILE A 462 -23.32 -13.58 2.26
N ASN A 463 -24.18 -14.59 2.40
CA ASN A 463 -24.46 -15.53 1.32
C ASN A 463 -25.48 -14.97 0.32
N LEU A 464 -24.96 -14.45 -0.81
CA LEU A 464 -25.75 -13.95 -1.95
C LEU A 464 -25.54 -14.84 -3.18
N PRO A 465 -26.15 -16.04 -3.26
CA PRO A 465 -25.80 -17.06 -4.25
C PRO A 465 -26.13 -16.65 -5.70
N LEU A 466 -27.11 -15.76 -5.88
CA LEU A 466 -27.56 -15.29 -7.19
C LEU A 466 -26.62 -14.24 -7.83
N VAL A 467 -25.82 -13.56 -7.00
CA VAL A 467 -24.88 -12.51 -7.44
C VAL A 467 -23.78 -13.12 -8.31
N VAL A 468 -23.27 -14.29 -7.90
CA VAL A 468 -22.17 -15.02 -8.56
C VAL A 468 -22.63 -16.09 -9.57
N ARG A 469 -23.79 -15.91 -10.22
CA ARG A 469 -24.28 -16.84 -11.26
C ARG A 469 -23.82 -16.41 -12.66
N SER A 470 -23.56 -17.38 -13.53
CA SER A 470 -23.21 -17.14 -14.94
C SER A 470 -24.30 -16.38 -15.70
N ARG A 471 -25.58 -16.62 -15.40
CA ARG A 471 -26.71 -15.85 -15.97
C ARG A 471 -26.60 -14.35 -15.63
N THR A 472 -26.14 -14.02 -14.43
CA THR A 472 -25.93 -12.63 -14.01
C THR A 472 -24.74 -12.03 -14.75
N LEU A 473 -23.66 -12.77 -14.96
CA LEU A 473 -22.52 -12.33 -15.78
C LEU A 473 -22.96 -11.96 -17.21
N LEU A 474 -23.71 -12.84 -17.88
CA LEU A 474 -24.17 -12.59 -19.25
C LEU A 474 -25.09 -11.37 -19.33
N ALA A 475 -26.10 -11.28 -18.46
CA ALA A 475 -27.02 -10.14 -18.43
C ALA A 475 -26.28 -8.82 -18.12
N LYS A 476 -25.24 -8.86 -17.28
CA LYS A 476 -24.48 -7.68 -16.88
C LYS A 476 -23.48 -7.24 -17.95
N ALA A 477 -22.70 -8.17 -18.50
CA ALA A 477 -21.74 -7.89 -19.58
C ALA A 477 -22.44 -7.42 -20.86
N CYS A 478 -23.48 -8.12 -21.32
CA CYS A 478 -24.24 -7.69 -22.49
C CYS A 478 -25.08 -6.43 -22.21
N GLY A 479 -25.66 -6.29 -21.02
CA GLY A 479 -26.45 -5.11 -20.71
C GLY A 479 -25.62 -3.83 -20.58
N VAL A 480 -24.37 -3.92 -20.09
CA VAL A 480 -23.49 -2.73 -19.98
C VAL A 480 -23.09 -2.20 -21.35
N LEU A 481 -22.78 -3.09 -22.31
CA LEU A 481 -22.52 -2.78 -23.72
C LEU A 481 -23.59 -1.85 -24.30
N PHE A 482 -24.86 -2.24 -24.18
CA PHE A 482 -25.97 -1.46 -24.72
C PHE A 482 -26.30 -0.20 -23.90
N SER A 483 -26.13 -0.24 -22.57
CA SER A 483 -26.41 0.93 -21.72
C SER A 483 -25.44 2.10 -21.95
N VAL A 484 -24.15 1.81 -22.12
CA VAL A 484 -23.12 2.82 -22.39
C VAL A 484 -23.25 3.33 -23.82
N SER A 485 -23.45 2.42 -24.79
CA SER A 485 -23.67 2.80 -26.20
C SER A 485 -24.96 3.62 -26.41
N ALA A 486 -25.95 3.47 -25.53
CA ALA A 486 -27.16 4.31 -25.53
C ALA A 486 -26.90 5.77 -25.13
N GLY A 487 -25.70 6.11 -24.63
CA GLY A 487 -25.36 7.46 -24.18
C GLY A 487 -25.96 7.82 -22.82
N LEU A 488 -26.36 6.84 -22.01
CA LEU A 488 -26.76 7.09 -20.64
C LEU A 488 -25.57 7.60 -19.81
N PRO A 489 -25.77 8.53 -18.85
CA PRO A 489 -24.75 8.98 -17.89
C PRO A 489 -24.35 7.85 -16.93
N CYS A 490 -23.63 6.85 -17.45
CA CYS A 490 -23.15 5.69 -16.73
C CYS A 490 -21.81 5.20 -17.31
N GLY A 491 -21.04 4.50 -16.49
CA GLY A 491 -19.77 3.88 -16.89
C GLY A 491 -19.81 2.35 -16.88
N LYS A 492 -18.84 1.70 -17.55
CA LYS A 492 -18.69 0.24 -17.64
C LYS A 492 -17.85 -0.38 -16.52
N GLU A 493 -17.08 0.44 -15.81
CA GLU A 493 -16.02 0.09 -14.86
C GLU A 493 -16.60 -0.64 -13.64
N GLY A 494 -17.68 -0.11 -13.07
CA GLY A 494 -18.37 -0.72 -11.95
C GLY A 494 -18.88 -2.13 -12.27
N PRO A 495 -19.65 -2.31 -13.36
CA PRO A 495 -20.02 -3.62 -13.88
C PRO A 495 -18.83 -4.57 -14.15
N MET A 496 -17.68 -4.06 -14.61
CA MET A 496 -16.48 -4.88 -14.83
C MET A 496 -15.92 -5.48 -13.54
N ILE A 497 -15.92 -4.74 -12.44
CA ILE A 497 -15.52 -5.25 -11.10
C ILE A 497 -16.40 -6.44 -10.70
N HIS A 498 -17.71 -6.31 -10.90
CA HIS A 498 -18.63 -7.41 -10.62
C HIS A 498 -18.43 -8.60 -11.57
N SER A 499 -18.23 -8.35 -12.88
CA SER A 499 -17.93 -9.41 -13.85
C SER A 499 -16.69 -10.21 -13.47
N GLY A 500 -15.59 -9.54 -13.08
CA GLY A 500 -14.38 -10.19 -12.59
C GLY A 500 -14.62 -11.02 -11.32
N ALA A 501 -15.39 -10.48 -10.37
CA ALA A 501 -15.80 -11.22 -9.16
C ALA A 501 -16.62 -12.48 -9.48
N ILE A 502 -17.52 -12.43 -10.48
CA ILE A 502 -18.29 -13.60 -10.93
C ILE A 502 -17.38 -14.63 -11.61
N ILE A 503 -16.43 -14.18 -12.44
CA ILE A 503 -15.45 -15.07 -13.10
C ILE A 503 -14.64 -15.83 -12.04
N GLY A 504 -14.17 -15.15 -10.99
CA GLY A 504 -13.49 -15.80 -9.87
C GLY A 504 -14.34 -16.91 -9.21
N ALA A 505 -15.63 -16.66 -9.02
CA ALA A 505 -16.56 -17.68 -8.49
C ALA A 505 -16.88 -18.82 -9.48
N LEU A 506 -16.90 -18.56 -10.79
CA LEU A 506 -17.13 -19.57 -11.82
C LEU A 506 -15.96 -20.53 -11.92
N PHE A 507 -14.71 -20.04 -11.86
CA PHE A 507 -13.52 -20.89 -11.87
C PHE A 507 -13.48 -21.85 -10.67
N TRP A 508 -13.98 -21.43 -9.51
CA TRP A 508 -14.15 -22.32 -8.36
C TRP A 508 -15.15 -23.46 -8.63
N ARG A 509 -16.25 -23.19 -9.36
CA ARG A 509 -17.29 -24.21 -9.68
C ARG A 509 -16.94 -25.14 -10.84
N CYS A 510 -16.25 -24.62 -11.86
CA CYS A 510 -16.02 -25.34 -13.12
C CYS A 510 -14.82 -26.30 -13.08
N MET A 511 -14.06 -26.35 -11.98
CA MET A 511 -12.94 -27.27 -11.87
C MET A 511 -13.43 -28.69 -11.50
N PRO A 512 -13.13 -29.73 -12.31
CA PRO A 512 -13.56 -31.11 -12.06
C PRO A 512 -12.94 -31.74 -10.80
N LEU A 513 -11.92 -31.11 -10.21
CA LEU A 513 -11.32 -31.47 -8.91
C LEU A 513 -11.78 -30.58 -7.74
N GLY A 514 -12.62 -29.56 -7.97
CA GLY A 514 -12.81 -28.43 -7.05
C GLY A 514 -13.91 -28.59 -5.99
N SER A 515 -14.97 -29.36 -6.26
CA SER A 515 -16.14 -29.37 -5.36
C SER A 515 -15.89 -30.00 -4.00
N ASN A 516 -14.91 -30.90 -3.90
CA ASN A 516 -14.58 -31.60 -2.66
C ASN A 516 -13.25 -31.12 -2.04
N VAL A 517 -12.56 -30.15 -2.67
CA VAL A 517 -11.21 -29.72 -2.27
C VAL A 517 -11.13 -28.26 -1.82
N MET A 518 -11.97 -27.35 -2.35
CA MET A 518 -11.85 -25.92 -2.07
C MET A 518 -13.00 -25.39 -1.19
N GLY A 519 -12.66 -24.87 -0.01
CA GLY A 519 -13.62 -24.29 0.95
C GLY A 519 -14.05 -22.85 0.64
N ASP A 520 -14.98 -22.32 1.44
CA ASP A 520 -15.55 -20.97 1.29
C ASP A 520 -14.52 -19.83 1.42
N ILE A 521 -13.44 -20.04 2.18
CA ILE A 521 -12.31 -19.11 2.31
C ILE A 521 -11.63 -18.93 0.94
N GLU A 522 -11.39 -20.03 0.22
CA GLU A 522 -10.72 -19.98 -1.07
C GLU A 522 -11.62 -19.35 -2.13
N LEU A 523 -12.92 -19.67 -2.11
CA LEU A 523 -13.90 -19.01 -2.97
C LEU A 523 -13.90 -17.49 -2.74
N ARG A 524 -13.86 -17.02 -1.49
CA ARG A 524 -13.77 -15.58 -1.19
C ARG A 524 -12.49 -14.97 -1.76
N ASP A 525 -11.34 -15.61 -1.56
CA ASP A 525 -10.05 -15.13 -2.06
C ASP A 525 -10.06 -15.01 -3.60
N LEU A 526 -10.65 -15.98 -4.31
CA LEU A 526 -10.80 -15.96 -5.76
C LEU A 526 -11.77 -14.86 -6.24
N ILE A 527 -12.87 -14.64 -5.52
CA ILE A 527 -13.80 -13.52 -5.79
C ILE A 527 -13.09 -12.18 -5.62
N ALA A 528 -12.29 -12.02 -4.56
CA ALA A 528 -11.53 -10.80 -4.31
C ALA A 528 -10.47 -10.56 -5.41
N ALA A 529 -9.73 -11.61 -5.81
CA ALA A 529 -8.76 -11.52 -6.90
C ALA A 529 -9.41 -11.20 -8.25
N GLY A 530 -10.58 -11.78 -8.54
CA GLY A 530 -11.37 -11.46 -9.72
C GLY A 530 -11.92 -10.02 -9.71
N GLY A 531 -12.38 -9.55 -8.55
CA GLY A 531 -12.79 -8.15 -8.38
C GLY A 531 -11.64 -7.17 -8.64
N ALA A 532 -10.45 -7.45 -8.09
CA ALA A 532 -9.22 -6.66 -8.35
C ALA A 532 -8.85 -6.66 -9.85
N ALA A 533 -8.92 -7.83 -10.50
CA ALA A 533 -8.69 -7.96 -11.94
C ALA A 533 -9.67 -7.14 -12.78
N GLY A 534 -10.92 -7.02 -12.35
CA GLY A 534 -11.94 -6.18 -12.98
C GLY A 534 -11.64 -4.68 -12.86
N VAL A 535 -11.14 -4.22 -11.70
CA VAL A 535 -10.67 -2.83 -11.53
C VAL A 535 -9.46 -2.56 -12.43
N ALA A 536 -8.50 -3.48 -12.45
CA ALA A 536 -7.29 -3.35 -13.27
C ALA A 536 -7.62 -3.28 -14.77
N ALA A 537 -8.58 -4.10 -15.24
CA ALA A 537 -9.06 -4.00 -16.61
C ALA A 537 -9.77 -2.67 -16.88
N ALA A 538 -10.59 -2.19 -15.93
CA ALA A 538 -11.37 -0.96 -16.11
C ALA A 538 -10.52 0.30 -16.21
N PHE A 539 -9.53 0.45 -15.33
CA PHE A 539 -8.76 1.68 -15.21
C PHE A 539 -7.31 1.56 -15.66
N GLY A 540 -6.85 0.36 -16.03
CA GLY A 540 -5.44 0.11 -16.32
C GLY A 540 -4.53 0.23 -15.11
N ALA A 541 -5.09 0.05 -13.92
CA ALA A 541 -4.44 0.32 -12.65
C ALA A 541 -4.33 -0.97 -11.81
N PRO A 542 -3.29 -1.80 -11.99
CA PRO A 542 -3.18 -3.07 -11.28
C PRO A 542 -2.92 -2.91 -9.77
N ILE A 543 -2.11 -1.93 -9.35
CA ILE A 543 -1.90 -1.66 -7.91
C ILE A 543 -3.16 -1.01 -7.34
N GLY A 544 -3.76 -0.09 -8.09
CA GLY A 544 -5.06 0.50 -7.76
C GLY A 544 -6.15 -0.55 -7.54
N GLY A 545 -6.22 -1.57 -8.39
CA GLY A 545 -7.18 -2.67 -8.29
C GLY A 545 -6.96 -3.58 -7.09
N MET A 546 -5.71 -3.91 -6.79
CA MET A 546 -5.36 -4.65 -5.58
C MET A 546 -5.75 -3.87 -4.31
N LEU A 547 -5.43 -2.58 -4.24
CA LEU A 547 -5.80 -1.72 -3.11
C LEU A 547 -7.31 -1.53 -3.00
N PHE A 548 -8.01 -1.42 -4.12
CA PHE A 548 -9.48 -1.30 -4.14
C PHE A 548 -10.14 -2.56 -3.55
N ALA A 549 -9.68 -3.76 -3.93
CA ALA A 549 -10.19 -5.00 -3.37
C ALA A 549 -9.90 -5.12 -1.86
N MET A 550 -8.81 -4.53 -1.38
CA MET A 550 -8.49 -4.47 0.04
C MET A 550 -9.33 -3.41 0.80
N GLU A 551 -9.52 -2.22 0.22
CA GLU A 551 -10.25 -1.11 0.85
C GLU A 551 -11.77 -1.34 0.88
N GLU A 552 -12.36 -1.80 -0.23
CA GLU A 552 -13.81 -2.00 -0.36
C GLU A 552 -14.25 -3.45 -0.17
N GLY A 553 -13.37 -4.42 -0.40
CA GLY A 553 -13.74 -5.82 -0.49
C GLY A 553 -13.70 -6.56 0.84
N ALA A 554 -12.58 -6.55 1.57
CA ALA A 554 -12.39 -7.53 2.64
C ALA A 554 -12.36 -6.94 4.06
N SER A 555 -13.06 -7.61 4.97
CA SER A 555 -13.01 -7.29 6.41
C SER A 555 -11.73 -7.80 7.09
N PHE A 556 -10.97 -8.67 6.39
CA PHE A 556 -9.74 -9.30 6.87
C PHE A 556 -8.89 -9.77 5.68
N TRP A 557 -7.58 -9.58 5.74
CA TRP A 557 -6.68 -9.79 4.61
C TRP A 557 -5.37 -10.45 5.03
N SER A 558 -4.82 -11.31 4.16
CA SER A 558 -3.49 -11.90 4.34
C SER A 558 -2.56 -11.46 3.21
N ALA A 559 -1.25 -11.44 3.48
CA ALA A 559 -0.24 -11.09 2.46
C ALA A 559 -0.33 -11.98 1.21
N LYS A 560 -0.76 -13.25 1.37
CA LYS A 560 -0.97 -14.19 0.27
C LYS A 560 -2.08 -13.73 -0.67
N VAL A 561 -3.23 -13.30 -0.14
CA VAL A 561 -4.37 -12.82 -0.95
C VAL A 561 -4.01 -11.51 -1.64
N LEU A 562 -3.20 -10.66 -1.00
CA LEU A 562 -2.68 -9.42 -1.60
C LEU A 562 -1.90 -9.71 -2.90
N LEU A 563 -0.94 -10.64 -2.82
CA LEU A 563 -0.14 -11.01 -3.97
C LEU A 563 -0.96 -11.72 -5.05
N GLN A 564 -1.98 -12.49 -4.67
CA GLN A 564 -2.90 -13.12 -5.63
C GLN A 564 -3.74 -12.08 -6.36
N ALA A 565 -4.31 -11.11 -5.64
CA ALA A 565 -5.05 -10.00 -6.24
C ALA A 565 -4.17 -9.14 -7.15
N LEU A 566 -2.89 -8.93 -6.79
CA LEU A 566 -1.95 -8.24 -7.66
C LEU A 566 -1.67 -9.04 -8.94
N LEU A 567 -1.38 -10.34 -8.80
CA LEU A 567 -1.08 -11.19 -9.95
C LEU A 567 -2.25 -11.23 -10.93
N SER A 568 -3.48 -11.45 -10.45
CA SER A 568 -4.67 -11.44 -11.31
C SER A 568 -4.92 -10.07 -11.95
N SER A 569 -4.61 -8.99 -11.25
CA SER A 569 -4.71 -7.63 -11.77
C SER A 569 -3.71 -7.36 -12.88
N CYS A 570 -2.44 -7.74 -12.69
CA CYS A 570 -1.41 -7.63 -13.71
C CYS A 570 -1.72 -8.48 -14.94
N THR A 571 -2.13 -9.74 -14.76
CA THR A 571 -2.46 -10.61 -15.90
C THR A 571 -3.68 -10.10 -16.66
N SER A 572 -4.68 -9.53 -15.98
CA SER A 572 -5.85 -8.89 -16.60
C SER A 572 -5.45 -7.68 -17.44
N ALA A 573 -4.66 -6.75 -16.88
CA ALA A 573 -4.19 -5.57 -17.60
C ALA A 573 -3.32 -5.94 -18.82
N ILE A 574 -2.36 -6.86 -18.66
CA ILE A 574 -1.51 -7.34 -19.78
C ILE A 574 -2.36 -7.98 -20.87
N THR A 575 -3.35 -8.81 -20.51
CA THR A 575 -4.23 -9.47 -21.48
C THR A 575 -5.02 -8.43 -22.26
N LEU A 576 -5.66 -7.48 -21.56
CA LEU A 576 -6.42 -6.41 -22.18
C LEU A 576 -5.56 -5.63 -23.19
N ASN A 577 -4.35 -5.22 -22.80
CA ASN A 577 -3.46 -4.41 -23.64
C ASN A 577 -2.95 -5.20 -24.85
N LEU A 578 -2.67 -6.50 -24.69
CA LEU A 578 -2.25 -7.38 -25.78
C LEU A 578 -3.33 -7.49 -26.87
N PHE A 579 -4.60 -7.62 -26.46
CA PHE A 579 -5.71 -7.80 -27.40
C PHE A 579 -6.17 -6.47 -28.02
N LEU A 580 -6.24 -5.38 -27.26
CA LEU A 580 -6.56 -4.05 -27.79
C LEU A 580 -5.51 -3.58 -28.81
N GLY A 581 -4.21 -3.69 -28.49
CA GLY A 581 -3.14 -3.31 -29.43
C GLY A 581 -3.12 -4.14 -30.73
N GLY A 582 -3.60 -5.39 -30.67
CA GLY A 582 -3.78 -6.25 -31.84
C GLY A 582 -4.98 -5.87 -32.71
N LEU A 583 -6.05 -5.33 -32.11
CA LEU A 583 -7.26 -4.89 -32.81
C LEU A 583 -7.08 -3.52 -33.49
N ASP A 584 -6.32 -2.61 -32.88
CA ASP A 584 -6.09 -1.24 -33.39
C ASP A 584 -5.04 -1.14 -34.52
N SER A 585 -4.65 -2.26 -35.14
CA SER A 585 -3.67 -2.32 -36.24
C SER A 585 -2.23 -1.89 -35.88
N ILE A 586 -1.95 -1.53 -34.63
CA ILE A 586 -0.62 -1.13 -34.12
C ILE A 586 0.30 -2.36 -33.91
N GLY A 587 -0.29 -3.57 -33.92
CA GLY A 587 0.40 -4.85 -33.85
C GLY A 587 0.25 -5.52 -32.49
N PHE A 588 0.06 -6.85 -32.49
CA PHE A 588 0.06 -7.65 -31.27
C PHE A 588 1.39 -7.46 -30.52
N GLY A 589 1.34 -6.90 -29.31
CA GLY A 589 2.52 -6.76 -28.43
C GLY A 589 2.92 -5.33 -28.07
N THR A 590 2.25 -4.29 -28.61
CA THR A 590 2.54 -2.90 -28.25
C THR A 590 1.84 -2.51 -26.95
N LEU A 591 2.58 -2.36 -25.85
CA LEU A 591 2.09 -2.08 -24.50
C LEU A 591 1.84 -0.57 -24.23
N GLY A 592 1.08 0.11 -25.10
CA GLY A 592 0.86 1.57 -25.02
C GLY A 592 -0.41 2.00 -24.27
N ALA A 593 -1.52 1.27 -24.40
CA ALA A 593 -2.74 1.54 -23.63
C ALA A 593 -2.67 0.74 -22.33
N LEU A 594 -2.77 1.37 -21.15
CA LEU A 594 -2.64 0.65 -19.87
C LEU A 594 -3.95 -0.01 -19.40
N GLY A 595 -5.12 0.42 -19.92
CA GLY A 595 -6.45 -0.14 -19.60
C GLY A 595 -7.58 0.45 -20.44
N VAL A 596 -8.84 0.13 -20.10
CA VAL A 596 -10.00 0.60 -20.88
C VAL A 596 -10.21 2.12 -20.77
N LEU A 597 -10.03 2.70 -19.58
CA LEU A 597 -9.97 4.14 -19.37
C LEU A 597 -8.51 4.61 -19.31
N THR A 598 -7.96 5.07 -20.43
CA THR A 598 -6.67 5.77 -20.46
C THR A 598 -6.88 7.27 -20.40
N PHE A 599 -6.19 7.94 -19.46
CA PHE A 599 -6.22 9.40 -19.36
C PHE A 599 -5.09 10.06 -20.14
N GLY A 600 -4.53 9.45 -21.19
CA GLY A 600 -3.52 10.02 -22.09
C GLY A 600 -2.16 10.39 -21.47
N ASP A 601 -1.15 10.60 -22.33
CA ASP A 601 0.21 10.97 -21.91
C ASP A 601 0.31 12.45 -21.52
N TYR A 602 0.57 12.75 -20.25
CA TYR A 602 0.82 14.10 -19.74
C TYR A 602 2.21 14.68 -20.10
N TYR A 603 2.98 14.00 -20.97
CA TYR A 603 4.42 14.24 -21.16
C TYR A 603 4.76 15.49 -22.00
N GLU A 604 3.82 16.08 -22.76
CA GLU A 604 4.16 17.15 -23.72
C GLU A 604 3.82 18.59 -23.28
N THR A 605 3.12 18.81 -22.16
CA THR A 605 2.84 20.18 -21.71
C THR A 605 3.92 20.70 -20.75
N ALA A 606 4.67 21.70 -21.21
CA ALA A 606 5.89 22.27 -20.62
C ALA A 606 5.77 22.94 -19.23
N ASN A 607 4.77 22.63 -18.39
CA ASN A 607 4.63 23.12 -17.00
C ASN A 607 3.64 22.23 -16.20
N THR A 608 4.02 21.00 -15.84
CA THR A 608 3.23 20.11 -14.98
C THR A 608 3.50 20.31 -13.47
N SER A 609 4.37 21.26 -13.11
CA SER A 609 4.70 21.60 -11.73
C SER A 609 3.62 22.48 -11.09
N TYR A 610 3.19 22.13 -9.87
CA TYR A 610 2.40 23.01 -9.02
C TYR A 610 3.25 23.59 -7.88
N HIS A 611 2.81 24.71 -7.34
CA HIS A 611 3.45 25.35 -6.19
C HIS A 611 2.72 25.02 -4.88
N ILE A 612 3.45 25.03 -3.76
CA ILE A 612 2.89 24.73 -2.42
C ILE A 612 1.76 25.69 -2.04
N TRP A 613 1.81 26.95 -2.47
CA TRP A 613 0.74 27.93 -2.21
C TRP A 613 -0.58 27.59 -2.92
N GLU A 614 -0.58 26.64 -3.86
CA GLU A 614 -1.80 26.14 -4.52
C GLU A 614 -2.54 25.08 -3.68
N MET A 615 -1.90 24.52 -2.65
CA MET A 615 -2.48 23.49 -1.76
C MET A 615 -3.82 23.89 -1.12
N PRO A 616 -4.04 25.13 -0.64
CA PRO A 616 -5.35 25.56 -0.13
C PRO A 616 -6.46 25.48 -1.18
N PHE A 617 -6.17 25.70 -2.47
CA PHE A 617 -7.17 25.57 -3.54
C PHE A 617 -7.51 24.11 -3.84
N PHE A 618 -6.52 23.22 -3.81
CA PHE A 618 -6.76 21.78 -3.85
C PHE A 618 -7.57 21.29 -2.63
N ALA A 619 -7.32 21.87 -1.45
CA ALA A 619 -8.13 21.62 -0.27
C ALA A 619 -9.59 22.06 -0.47
N ALA A 620 -9.80 23.27 -1.00
CA ALA A 620 -11.13 23.79 -1.31
C ALA A 620 -11.87 22.92 -2.33
N LEU A 621 -11.18 22.41 -3.35
CA LEU A 621 -11.73 21.43 -4.28
C LEU A 621 -12.15 20.13 -3.57
N GLY A 622 -11.34 19.65 -2.63
CA GLY A 622 -11.70 18.52 -1.76
C GLY A 622 -12.99 18.78 -0.96
N LEU A 623 -13.09 19.95 -0.33
CA LEU A 623 -14.30 20.34 0.43
C LEU A 623 -15.54 20.40 -0.48
N LEU A 624 -15.42 21.02 -1.65
CA LEU A 624 -16.51 21.12 -2.64
C LEU A 624 -16.91 19.75 -3.18
N GLY A 625 -15.94 18.88 -3.50
CA GLY A 625 -16.20 17.50 -3.94
C GLY A 625 -16.94 16.68 -2.89
N GLY A 626 -16.58 16.84 -1.62
CA GLY A 626 -17.29 16.21 -0.49
C GLY A 626 -18.73 16.70 -0.33
N LEU A 627 -18.97 18.02 -0.46
CA LEU A 627 -20.32 18.60 -0.42
C LEU A 627 -21.19 18.17 -1.60
N LEU A 628 -20.63 18.18 -2.81
CA LEU A 628 -21.32 17.71 -4.03
C LEU A 628 -21.67 16.23 -3.93
N GLY A 629 -20.75 15.40 -3.42
CA GLY A 629 -21.00 13.99 -3.17
C GLY A 629 -22.09 13.74 -2.14
N ALA A 630 -22.07 14.49 -1.03
CA ALA A 630 -23.13 14.41 -0.02
C ALA A 630 -24.49 14.83 -0.60
N ALA A 631 -24.54 15.92 -1.38
CA ALA A 631 -25.76 16.35 -2.05
C ALA A 631 -26.29 15.30 -3.03
N PHE A 632 -25.41 14.67 -3.83
CA PHE A 632 -25.77 13.60 -4.75
C PHE A 632 -26.43 12.43 -4.01
N ASN A 633 -25.81 11.97 -2.92
CA ASN A 633 -26.31 10.87 -2.12
C ASN A 633 -27.67 11.21 -1.46
N ALA A 634 -27.81 12.42 -0.93
CA ALA A 634 -29.05 12.89 -0.31
C ALA A 634 -30.21 13.00 -1.30
N LEU A 635 -29.95 13.36 -2.57
CA LEU A 635 -30.95 13.38 -3.63
C LEU A 635 -31.30 11.98 -4.14
N ASN A 636 -30.32 11.07 -4.18
CA ASN A 636 -30.54 9.72 -4.69
C ASN A 636 -31.37 8.83 -3.75
N VAL A 637 -31.22 8.99 -2.43
CA VAL A 637 -31.99 8.23 -1.42
C VAL A 637 -33.52 8.30 -1.63
N PRO A 638 -34.17 9.48 -1.65
CA PRO A 638 -35.62 9.59 -1.83
C PRO A 638 -36.07 9.07 -3.20
N LEU A 639 -35.27 9.27 -4.24
CA LEU A 639 -35.55 8.75 -5.58
C LEU A 639 -35.57 7.21 -5.58
N THR A 640 -34.58 6.59 -4.93
CA THR A 640 -34.49 5.13 -4.82
C THR A 640 -35.61 4.56 -3.94
N LEU A 641 -35.97 5.22 -2.84
CA LEU A 641 -37.14 4.85 -2.02
C LEU A 641 -38.45 4.92 -2.82
N TRP A 642 -38.62 5.95 -3.65
CA TRP A 642 -39.79 6.08 -4.52
C TRP A 642 -39.85 4.95 -5.55
N ARG A 643 -38.74 4.61 -6.21
CA ARG A 643 -38.63 3.47 -7.15
C ARG A 643 -39.00 2.15 -6.49
N MET A 644 -38.48 1.89 -5.29
CA MET A 644 -38.77 0.67 -4.54
C MET A 644 -40.25 0.56 -4.16
N ARG A 645 -40.92 1.67 -3.83
CA ARG A 645 -42.35 1.68 -3.45
C ARG A 645 -43.31 1.61 -4.65
N ARG A 646 -42.97 2.24 -5.78
CA ARG A 646 -43.91 2.44 -6.90
C ARG A 646 -43.64 1.56 -8.13
N ILE A 647 -42.38 1.29 -8.46
CA ILE A 647 -41.97 0.63 -9.71
C ILE A 647 -41.64 -0.85 -9.46
N GLY A 648 -40.99 -1.14 -8.33
CA GLY A 648 -40.60 -2.50 -7.95
C GLY A 648 -39.27 -2.95 -8.58
N ALA A 649 -38.87 -4.20 -8.28
CA ALA A 649 -37.55 -4.71 -8.63
C ALA A 649 -37.43 -5.25 -10.07
N SER A 650 -38.52 -5.69 -10.69
CA SER A 650 -38.55 -6.29 -12.03
C SER A 650 -39.91 -6.05 -12.71
N GLY A 651 -39.98 -6.34 -14.02
CA GLY A 651 -41.22 -6.27 -14.81
C GLY A 651 -41.35 -5.02 -15.69
N TRP A 652 -42.53 -4.87 -16.30
CA TRP A 652 -42.80 -3.86 -17.33
C TRP A 652 -42.71 -2.42 -16.84
N ALA A 653 -43.10 -2.12 -15.59
CA ALA A 653 -43.00 -0.77 -15.05
C ALA A 653 -41.55 -0.26 -15.01
N ARG A 654 -40.61 -1.13 -14.61
CA ARG A 654 -39.18 -0.81 -14.57
C ARG A 654 -38.59 -0.69 -15.98
N PHE A 655 -39.04 -1.52 -16.91
CA PHE A 655 -38.65 -1.44 -18.31
C PHE A 655 -39.11 -0.12 -18.97
N LEU A 656 -40.35 0.30 -18.73
CA LEU A 656 -40.89 1.58 -19.23
C LEU A 656 -40.17 2.78 -18.62
N GLU A 657 -39.78 2.71 -17.34
CA GLU A 657 -38.94 3.75 -16.72
C GLU A 657 -37.62 3.93 -17.47
N VAL A 658 -36.91 2.84 -17.77
CA VAL A 658 -35.65 2.90 -18.53
C VAL A 658 -35.84 3.63 -19.85
N LEU A 659 -36.87 3.25 -20.63
CA LEU A 659 -37.16 3.89 -21.92
C LEU A 659 -37.48 5.39 -21.77
N CYS A 660 -38.36 5.75 -20.84
CA CYS A 660 -38.75 7.15 -20.64
C CYS A 660 -37.56 8.01 -20.21
N VAL A 661 -36.75 7.52 -19.27
CA VAL A 661 -35.58 8.26 -18.76
C VAL A 661 -34.52 8.41 -19.84
N THR A 662 -34.24 7.37 -20.64
CA THR A 662 -33.31 7.47 -21.78
C THR A 662 -33.78 8.52 -22.79
N ILE A 663 -35.05 8.50 -23.19
CA ILE A 663 -35.59 9.49 -24.14
C ILE A 663 -35.45 10.91 -23.58
N CYS A 664 -35.77 11.13 -22.30
CA CYS A 664 -35.61 12.43 -21.66
C CYS A 664 -34.15 12.89 -21.63
N ILE A 665 -33.21 12.02 -21.28
CA ILE A 665 -31.78 12.35 -21.23
C ILE A 665 -31.25 12.70 -22.63
N SER A 666 -31.53 11.85 -23.63
CA SER A 666 -31.11 12.09 -25.01
C SER A 666 -31.69 13.40 -25.56
N ALA A 667 -32.95 13.73 -25.21
CA ALA A 667 -33.54 15.01 -25.56
C ALA A 667 -32.79 16.19 -24.91
N VAL A 668 -32.50 16.11 -23.60
CA VAL A 668 -31.79 17.18 -22.88
C VAL A 668 -30.39 17.40 -23.42
N PHE A 669 -29.66 16.35 -23.82
CA PHE A 669 -28.36 16.49 -24.46
C PHE A 669 -28.44 17.13 -25.85
N PHE A 670 -29.51 16.89 -26.61
CA PHE A 670 -29.70 17.42 -27.97
C PHE A 670 -30.30 18.85 -28.02
N VAL A 671 -31.02 19.29 -26.98
CA VAL A 671 -31.66 20.62 -26.94
C VAL A 671 -30.67 21.81 -27.04
N PRO A 672 -29.54 21.84 -26.31
CA PRO A 672 -28.54 22.91 -26.45
C PRO A 672 -28.02 23.07 -27.88
N ALA A 673 -27.92 21.96 -28.60
CA ALA A 673 -27.52 21.95 -30.00
C ALA A 673 -28.51 22.68 -30.92
N ILE A 674 -29.81 22.52 -30.68
CA ILE A 674 -30.88 23.17 -31.46
C ILE A 674 -31.00 24.66 -31.11
N ILE A 675 -31.01 25.00 -29.82
CA ILE A 675 -31.21 26.38 -29.34
C ILE A 675 -30.11 27.32 -29.86
N ALA A 676 -28.90 26.80 -30.07
CA ALA A 676 -27.79 27.61 -30.56
C ALA A 676 -27.97 28.11 -32.01
N HIS A 677 -28.95 27.62 -32.79
CA HIS A 677 -29.39 28.04 -34.15
C HIS A 677 -28.31 28.20 -35.24
N LYS A 678 -27.03 28.17 -34.89
CA LYS A 678 -25.82 28.41 -35.72
C LYS A 678 -24.79 27.30 -35.55
N CYS A 679 -25.18 26.23 -34.86
CA CYS A 679 -24.36 25.05 -34.64
C CYS A 679 -24.95 23.91 -35.47
N TYR A 680 -24.14 23.39 -36.37
CA TYR A 680 -24.44 22.23 -37.19
C TYR A 680 -23.44 21.13 -36.83
N VAL A 681 -23.90 19.89 -36.87
CA VAL A 681 -23.00 18.75 -36.76
C VAL A 681 -22.30 18.62 -38.11
N THR A 682 -20.96 18.60 -38.14
CA THR A 682 -20.20 18.32 -39.36
C THR A 682 -18.97 17.49 -39.04
N ASP A 683 -18.53 16.74 -40.04
CA ASP A 683 -17.25 16.05 -40.05
C ASP A 683 -16.09 17.05 -39.86
N VAL A 684 -15.12 16.71 -39.01
CA VAL A 684 -13.91 17.52 -38.77
C VAL A 684 -12.69 16.68 -39.13
N ASP A 685 -12.06 17.04 -40.26
CA ASP A 685 -10.83 16.46 -40.83
C ASP A 685 -9.57 16.70 -39.96
N GLN A 686 -9.57 16.33 -38.68
CA GLN A 686 -8.36 16.34 -37.85
C GLN A 686 -8.05 14.95 -37.30
N GLY A 687 -7.43 14.13 -38.16
CA GLY A 687 -6.54 13.04 -37.76
C GLY A 687 -7.17 11.89 -36.96
N SER A 688 -7.54 10.84 -37.71
CA SER A 688 -7.93 9.51 -37.23
C SER A 688 -9.19 9.48 -36.34
N HIS A 689 -10.27 8.97 -36.94
CA HIS A 689 -11.65 8.87 -36.43
C HIS A 689 -12.50 10.11 -36.74
N GLY A 690 -13.43 9.96 -37.69
CA GLY A 690 -14.45 10.94 -38.02
C GLY A 690 -15.40 11.10 -36.84
N ASP A 691 -14.99 11.91 -35.88
CA ASP A 691 -15.83 12.24 -34.73
C ASP A 691 -16.83 13.32 -35.14
N LEU A 692 -18.11 13.04 -34.89
CA LEU A 692 -19.19 14.02 -35.02
C LEU A 692 -18.93 15.20 -34.09
N ALA A 693 -18.25 16.23 -34.59
CA ALA A 693 -18.03 17.46 -33.85
C ALA A 693 -19.17 18.44 -34.15
N MET A 694 -19.71 19.04 -33.08
CA MET A 694 -20.62 20.15 -33.26
C MET A 694 -19.83 21.38 -33.70
N VAL A 695 -20.00 21.82 -34.94
CA VAL A 695 -19.37 23.02 -35.48
C VAL A 695 -20.33 24.20 -35.35
N CYS A 696 -19.97 25.12 -34.48
CA CYS A 696 -20.69 26.37 -34.28
C CYS A 696 -20.00 27.50 -35.03
N LYS A 697 -20.77 28.37 -35.68
CA LYS A 697 -20.26 29.61 -36.29
C LYS A 697 -19.78 30.68 -35.27
N GLU A 698 -19.72 30.32 -33.98
CA GLU A 698 -19.35 31.19 -32.86
C GLU A 698 -17.88 31.00 -32.44
N THR A 699 -17.44 31.73 -31.40
CA THR A 699 -16.10 31.61 -30.81
C THR A 699 -15.74 30.18 -30.42
N LYS A 700 -14.50 29.75 -30.67
CA LYS A 700 -13.96 28.41 -30.36
C LYS A 700 -14.30 27.92 -28.94
N ALA A 701 -14.26 28.79 -27.93
CA ALA A 701 -14.58 28.45 -26.53
C ALA A 701 -16.04 28.00 -26.29
N LYS A 702 -17.01 28.54 -27.06
CA LYS A 702 -18.42 28.13 -26.98
C LYS A 702 -18.68 26.85 -27.74
N GLN A 703 -18.01 26.66 -28.87
CA GLN A 703 -18.08 25.43 -29.66
C GLN A 703 -17.62 24.22 -28.82
N GLN A 704 -16.50 24.34 -28.12
CA GLN A 704 -15.97 23.27 -27.27
C GLN A 704 -16.92 22.92 -26.10
N GLY A 705 -17.51 23.91 -25.44
CA GLY A 705 -18.46 23.66 -24.35
C GLY A 705 -19.79 23.03 -24.81
N LEU A 706 -20.26 23.33 -26.02
CA LEU A 706 -21.44 22.68 -26.59
C LEU A 706 -21.13 21.25 -27.05
N GLY A 707 -19.91 21.01 -27.55
CA GLY A 707 -19.45 19.68 -27.97
C GLY A 707 -19.53 18.63 -26.85
N LEU A 708 -19.28 19.03 -25.59
CA LEU A 708 -19.34 18.14 -24.42
C LEU A 708 -20.70 17.40 -24.24
N PHE A 709 -21.80 17.95 -24.75
CA PHE A 709 -23.12 17.30 -24.68
C PHE A 709 -23.28 16.15 -25.68
N MET A 710 -22.50 16.12 -26.76
CA MET A 710 -22.58 15.12 -27.83
C MET A 710 -21.42 14.11 -27.80
N THR A 711 -20.31 14.47 -27.15
CA THR A 711 -19.17 13.59 -26.95
C THR A 711 -19.49 12.49 -25.92
N PRO A 712 -19.02 11.25 -26.12
CA PRO A 712 -19.06 10.21 -25.09
C PRO A 712 -18.46 10.69 -23.77
N SER A 713 -19.00 10.24 -22.63
CA SER A 713 -18.57 10.74 -21.31
C SER A 713 -17.10 10.43 -21.00
N GLU A 714 -16.54 9.34 -21.52
CA GLU A 714 -15.12 8.96 -21.33
C GLU A 714 -14.19 9.94 -22.06
N ASP A 715 -14.49 10.25 -23.32
CA ASP A 715 -13.69 11.18 -24.12
C ASP A 715 -13.85 12.63 -23.64
N ALA A 716 -15.03 12.99 -23.14
CA ALA A 716 -15.24 14.28 -22.48
C ALA A 716 -14.31 14.48 -21.28
N ILE A 717 -14.04 13.43 -20.49
CA ILE A 717 -13.06 13.48 -19.38
C ILE A 717 -11.65 13.70 -19.93
N LYS A 718 -11.24 12.93 -20.96
CA LYS A 718 -9.90 13.06 -21.58
C LYS A 718 -9.67 14.48 -22.12
N VAL A 719 -10.66 15.03 -22.81
CA VAL A 719 -10.64 16.39 -23.35
C VAL A 719 -10.50 17.42 -22.22
N LEU A 720 -11.27 17.31 -21.13
CA LEU A 720 -11.16 18.23 -19.99
C LEU A 720 -9.79 18.18 -19.29
N PHE A 721 -9.15 17.02 -19.28
CA PHE A 721 -7.84 16.81 -18.68
C PHE A 721 -6.71 17.42 -19.51
N HIS A 722 -6.73 17.23 -20.84
CA HIS A 722 -5.59 17.58 -21.70
C HIS A 722 -5.72 18.88 -22.47
N ASP A 723 -6.94 19.33 -22.76
CA ASP A 723 -7.11 20.48 -23.63
C ASP A 723 -6.41 21.70 -23.01
N ALA A 724 -5.62 22.42 -23.81
CA ALA A 724 -4.95 23.64 -23.38
C ALA A 724 -5.88 24.87 -23.47
N GLN A 725 -7.00 24.74 -24.19
CA GLN A 725 -7.92 25.84 -24.48
C GLN A 725 -8.81 26.21 -23.27
N VAL A 726 -9.28 27.45 -23.29
CA VAL A 726 -10.19 28.02 -22.28
C VAL A 726 -11.64 27.80 -22.73
N TYR A 727 -12.44 27.18 -21.86
CA TYR A 727 -13.86 26.95 -22.08
C TYR A 727 -14.66 28.17 -21.61
N ASP A 728 -15.85 28.38 -22.18
CA ASP A 728 -16.77 29.37 -21.61
C ASP A 728 -17.29 28.87 -20.24
N ALA A 729 -16.90 29.56 -19.16
CA ALA A 729 -17.20 29.16 -17.79
C ALA A 729 -18.70 29.01 -17.53
N ARG A 730 -19.56 29.81 -18.18
CA ARG A 730 -21.01 29.74 -18.01
C ARG A 730 -21.59 28.45 -18.59
N LEU A 731 -21.12 28.08 -19.78
CA LEU A 731 -21.56 26.89 -20.49
C LEU A 731 -21.04 25.62 -19.83
N LEU A 732 -19.78 25.64 -19.38
CA LEU A 732 -19.17 24.54 -18.63
C LEU A 732 -19.90 24.31 -17.29
N ALA A 733 -20.26 25.38 -16.57
CA ALA A 733 -21.07 25.28 -15.36
C ALA A 733 -22.49 24.72 -15.64
N LEU A 734 -23.13 25.18 -16.72
CA LEU A 734 -24.44 24.69 -17.14
C LEU A 734 -24.40 23.18 -17.44
N PHE A 735 -23.40 22.73 -18.21
CA PHE A 735 -23.17 21.32 -18.49
C PHE A 735 -22.99 20.52 -17.20
N GLY A 736 -22.12 20.96 -16.28
CA GLY A 736 -21.87 20.27 -15.02
C GLY A 736 -23.13 20.12 -14.15
N ILE A 737 -23.95 21.16 -14.04
CA ILE A 737 -25.20 21.14 -13.27
C ILE A 737 -26.22 20.17 -13.90
N ILE A 738 -26.44 20.28 -15.20
CA ILE A 738 -27.38 19.40 -15.91
C ILE A 738 -26.92 17.95 -15.78
N TYR A 739 -25.65 17.67 -16.08
CA TYR A 739 -25.10 16.33 -16.03
C TYR A 739 -25.15 15.73 -14.62
N PHE A 740 -24.92 16.52 -13.57
CA PHE A 740 -25.06 16.08 -12.17
C PHE A 740 -26.47 15.53 -11.87
N PHE A 741 -27.52 16.25 -12.24
CA PHE A 741 -28.89 15.80 -12.01
C PHE A 741 -29.27 14.60 -12.89
N LEU A 742 -28.84 14.57 -14.15
CA LEU A 742 -29.09 13.44 -15.04
C LEU A 742 -28.36 12.17 -14.57
N ALA A 743 -27.12 12.28 -14.10
CA ALA A 743 -26.39 11.17 -13.48
C ALA A 743 -27.09 10.66 -12.21
N CYS A 744 -27.58 11.56 -11.36
CA CYS A 744 -28.36 11.19 -10.17
C CYS A 744 -29.66 10.47 -10.54
N TRP A 745 -30.33 10.89 -11.61
CA TRP A 745 -31.56 10.26 -12.08
C TRP A 745 -31.29 8.88 -12.71
N THR A 746 -30.19 8.76 -13.46
CA THR A 746 -29.77 7.51 -14.12
C THR A 746 -29.38 6.43 -13.10
N TYR A 747 -28.75 6.82 -11.99
CA TYR A 747 -28.36 5.87 -10.95
C TYR A 747 -29.58 5.27 -10.24
N GLY A 748 -29.75 3.95 -10.38
CA GLY A 748 -30.90 3.19 -9.85
C GLY A 748 -31.87 2.67 -10.92
N LEU A 749 -31.66 3.03 -12.19
CA LEU A 749 -32.41 2.46 -13.32
C LEU A 749 -32.24 0.93 -13.43
N GLY A 750 -33.17 0.29 -14.15
CA GLY A 750 -33.12 -1.14 -14.47
C GLY A 750 -32.11 -1.51 -15.56
N VAL A 751 -30.89 -0.96 -15.51
CA VAL A 751 -29.79 -1.27 -16.44
C VAL A 751 -28.49 -1.47 -15.67
N PRO A 752 -27.52 -2.26 -16.19
CA PRO A 752 -26.19 -2.31 -15.60
C PRO A 752 -25.53 -0.95 -15.79
N SER A 753 -25.05 -0.34 -14.71
CA SER A 753 -24.49 1.02 -14.77
C SER A 753 -23.46 1.24 -13.68
N GLY A 754 -22.33 1.85 -14.03
CA GLY A 754 -21.29 2.32 -13.12
C GLY A 754 -21.42 3.81 -12.82
N LEU A 755 -21.02 4.21 -11.61
CA LEU A 755 -21.01 5.61 -11.16
C LEU A 755 -19.65 6.31 -11.33
N PHE A 756 -18.58 5.55 -11.60
CA PHE A 756 -17.22 6.06 -11.73
C PHE A 756 -17.12 7.18 -12.78
N VAL A 757 -17.40 6.90 -14.05
CA VAL A 757 -17.34 7.89 -15.14
C VAL A 757 -18.21 9.12 -14.86
N PRO A 758 -19.50 9.00 -14.50
CA PRO A 758 -20.31 10.19 -14.23
C PRO A 758 -19.78 11.07 -13.10
N SER A 759 -19.32 10.46 -12.00
CA SER A 759 -18.77 11.21 -10.86
C SER A 759 -17.44 11.89 -11.18
N LEU A 760 -16.57 11.23 -11.96
CA LEU A 760 -15.32 11.79 -12.47
C LEU A 760 -15.60 12.97 -13.39
N LEU A 761 -16.56 12.86 -14.32
CA LEU A 761 -16.89 13.93 -15.25
C LEU A 761 -17.45 15.16 -14.53
N VAL A 762 -18.39 14.97 -13.59
CA VAL A 762 -18.89 16.06 -12.73
C VAL A 762 -17.73 16.77 -12.04
N GLY A 763 -16.83 16.02 -11.41
CA GLY A 763 -15.68 16.59 -10.72
C GLY A 763 -14.66 17.25 -11.66
N ALA A 764 -14.45 16.69 -12.84
CA ALA A 764 -13.57 17.25 -13.87
C ALA A 764 -14.06 18.62 -14.33
N VAL A 765 -15.37 18.76 -14.56
CA VAL A 765 -16.02 20.02 -14.94
C VAL A 765 -15.83 21.09 -13.86
N PHE A 766 -16.13 20.77 -12.60
CA PHE A 766 -15.96 21.74 -11.50
C PHE A 766 -14.48 22.06 -11.23
N GLY A 767 -13.60 21.06 -11.27
CA GLY A 767 -12.16 21.24 -11.13
C GLY A 767 -11.59 22.14 -12.22
N ARG A 768 -11.96 21.89 -13.48
CA ARG A 768 -11.56 22.70 -14.63
C ARG A 768 -12.03 24.15 -14.49
N LEU A 769 -13.27 24.37 -14.04
CA LEU A 769 -13.82 25.70 -13.80
C LEU A 769 -13.02 26.46 -12.74
N VAL A 770 -12.69 25.82 -11.61
CA VAL A 770 -11.84 26.42 -10.58
C VAL A 770 -10.44 26.75 -11.11
N GLY A 771 -9.81 25.82 -11.84
CA GLY A 771 -8.50 26.05 -12.45
C GLY A 771 -8.48 27.21 -13.46
N GLN A 772 -9.53 27.34 -14.28
CA GLN A 772 -9.70 28.47 -15.20
C GLN A 772 -9.89 29.79 -14.46
N CYS A 773 -10.70 29.82 -13.40
CA CYS A 773 -10.87 31.01 -12.56
C CYS A 773 -9.57 31.44 -11.89
N LEU A 774 -8.75 30.50 -11.40
CA LEU A 774 -7.46 30.80 -10.78
C LEU A 774 -6.43 31.33 -11.78
N ARG A 775 -6.47 30.83 -13.03
CA ARG A 775 -5.62 31.35 -14.11
C ARG A 775 -5.93 32.81 -14.47
N LEU A 776 -7.16 33.28 -14.24
CA LEU A 776 -7.50 34.71 -14.38
C LEU A 776 -6.86 35.58 -13.29
N LEU A 777 -6.51 34.99 -12.13
CA LEU A 777 -5.91 35.70 -11.00
C LEU A 777 -4.38 35.70 -11.07
N SER A 778 -3.76 34.65 -11.62
CA SER A 778 -2.31 34.54 -11.76
C SER A 778 -1.92 33.59 -12.89
N ASP A 779 -0.99 34.04 -13.74
CA ASP A 779 -0.43 33.24 -14.85
C ASP A 779 0.54 32.13 -14.38
N LYS A 780 0.92 32.13 -13.10
CA LYS A 780 1.84 31.14 -12.49
C LYS A 780 1.14 29.94 -11.85
N VAL A 781 -0.16 29.76 -12.11
CA VAL A 781 -0.97 28.67 -11.58
C VAL A 781 -0.78 27.41 -12.43
N ALA A 782 -0.86 26.24 -11.80
CA ALA A 782 -0.84 24.96 -12.50
C ALA A 782 -1.91 24.87 -13.61
N PRO A 783 -1.69 24.07 -14.66
CA PRO A 783 -2.62 23.97 -15.77
C PRO A 783 -4.03 23.56 -15.29
N PRO A 784 -5.12 24.12 -15.86
CA PRO A 784 -6.48 23.78 -15.45
C PRO A 784 -6.84 22.29 -15.54
N GLY A 785 -6.12 21.52 -16.37
CA GLY A 785 -6.25 20.07 -16.46
C GLY A 785 -5.91 19.34 -15.15
N MET A 786 -4.90 19.83 -14.42
CA MET A 786 -4.54 19.28 -13.11
C MET A 786 -5.66 19.50 -12.08
N TYR A 787 -6.27 20.68 -12.09
CA TYR A 787 -7.43 20.97 -11.25
C TYR A 787 -8.64 20.12 -11.63
N ALA A 788 -8.84 19.84 -12.93
CA ALA A 788 -9.87 18.92 -13.40
C ALA A 788 -9.64 17.50 -12.86
N LEU A 789 -8.41 16.98 -12.91
CA LEU A 789 -8.06 15.66 -12.37
C LEU A 789 -8.31 15.59 -10.85
N VAL A 790 -7.85 16.59 -10.08
CA VAL A 790 -8.05 16.64 -8.63
C VAL A 790 -9.54 16.77 -8.28
N GLY A 791 -10.29 17.59 -9.02
CA GLY A 791 -11.73 17.73 -8.88
C GLY A 791 -12.50 16.44 -9.19
N ALA A 792 -12.08 15.70 -10.24
CA ALA A 792 -12.64 14.40 -10.60
C ALA A 792 -12.48 13.40 -9.45
N GLY A 793 -11.27 13.29 -8.90
CA GLY A 793 -10.99 12.44 -7.74
C GLY A 793 -11.79 12.85 -6.50
N ALA A 794 -11.86 14.15 -6.19
CA ALA A 794 -12.60 14.67 -5.04
C ALA A 794 -14.12 14.40 -5.14
N SER A 795 -14.73 14.55 -6.31
CA SER A 795 -16.15 14.27 -6.54
C SER A 795 -16.49 12.80 -6.35
N LEU A 796 -15.70 11.90 -6.96
CA LEU A 796 -15.88 10.45 -6.81
C LEU A 796 -15.64 10.00 -5.36
N ALA A 797 -14.62 10.54 -4.69
CA ALA A 797 -14.38 10.28 -3.27
C ALA A 797 -15.54 10.77 -2.39
N GLY A 798 -16.14 11.92 -2.72
CA GLY A 798 -17.31 12.44 -2.01
C GLY A 798 -18.55 11.56 -2.16
N MET A 799 -18.81 11.04 -3.37
CA MET A 799 -19.99 10.18 -3.63
C MET A 799 -19.80 8.76 -3.08
N ALA A 800 -18.65 8.13 -3.37
CA ALA A 800 -18.40 6.71 -3.13
C ALA A 800 -17.62 6.41 -1.84
N ARG A 801 -16.94 7.40 -1.24
CA ARG A 801 -16.09 7.28 -0.02
C ARG A 801 -14.80 6.51 -0.18
N ILE A 802 -14.40 6.20 -1.41
CA ILE A 802 -13.15 5.51 -1.72
C ILE A 802 -11.99 6.53 -1.64
N THR A 803 -10.88 6.16 -0.99
CA THR A 803 -9.76 7.07 -0.73
C THR A 803 -8.45 6.68 -1.39
N VAL A 804 -7.65 5.85 -0.72
CA VAL A 804 -6.26 5.58 -1.10
C VAL A 804 -6.23 4.81 -2.40
N SER A 805 -7.08 3.79 -2.55
CA SER A 805 -7.18 3.03 -3.80
C SER A 805 -7.58 3.92 -4.97
N LEU A 806 -8.53 4.85 -4.79
CA LEU A 806 -8.94 5.78 -5.84
C LEU A 806 -7.80 6.70 -6.27
N ALA A 807 -7.06 7.28 -5.31
CA ALA A 807 -5.93 8.14 -5.62
C ALA A 807 -4.87 7.37 -6.43
N VAL A 808 -4.55 6.14 -6.02
CA VAL A 808 -3.60 5.28 -6.76
C VAL A 808 -4.12 4.91 -8.14
N ILE A 809 -5.41 4.58 -8.29
CA ILE A 809 -6.02 4.30 -9.60
C ILE A 809 -5.82 5.48 -10.56
N LEU A 810 -6.11 6.70 -10.10
CA LEU A 810 -5.97 7.90 -10.94
C LEU A 810 -4.50 8.25 -11.21
N ILE A 811 -3.57 7.99 -10.29
CA ILE A 811 -2.13 8.18 -10.52
C ILE A 811 -1.62 7.19 -11.57
N GLU A 812 -1.99 5.91 -11.46
CA GLU A 812 -1.59 4.89 -12.44
C GLU A 812 -2.19 5.18 -13.82
N ALA A 813 -3.47 5.54 -13.88
CA ALA A 813 -4.15 5.84 -15.13
C ALA A 813 -3.67 7.14 -15.81
N THR A 814 -3.04 8.06 -15.06
CA THR A 814 -2.43 9.29 -15.60
C THR A 814 -0.93 9.19 -15.86
N GLY A 815 -0.26 8.16 -15.32
CA GLY A 815 1.18 7.94 -15.49
C GLY A 815 2.09 8.98 -14.83
N ASN A 816 1.55 9.95 -14.08
CA ASN A 816 2.32 11.04 -13.47
C ASN A 816 2.19 11.04 -11.94
N THR A 817 3.27 10.65 -11.26
CA THR A 817 3.33 10.58 -9.79
C THR A 817 3.39 11.95 -9.11
N GLN A 818 3.67 13.03 -9.84
CA GLN A 818 3.73 14.38 -9.25
C GLN A 818 2.36 14.84 -8.74
N TYR A 819 1.26 14.40 -9.36
CA TYR A 819 -0.10 14.75 -8.94
C TYR A 819 -0.58 14.03 -7.68
N SER A 820 0.22 13.10 -7.14
CA SER A 820 -0.16 12.24 -6.01
C SER A 820 -0.53 13.01 -4.74
N LEU A 821 0.29 13.99 -4.34
CA LEU A 821 0.09 14.73 -3.09
C LEU A 821 -1.19 15.60 -3.12
N PRO A 822 -1.42 16.48 -4.12
CA PRO A 822 -2.67 17.24 -4.24
C PRO A 822 -3.92 16.35 -4.31
N LEU A 823 -3.84 15.26 -5.08
CA LEU A 823 -4.95 14.35 -5.27
C LEU A 823 -5.33 13.63 -3.98
N LEU A 824 -4.35 13.02 -3.30
CA LEU A 824 -4.58 12.32 -2.03
C LEU A 824 -5.14 13.28 -0.98
N PHE A 825 -4.61 14.50 -0.90
CA PHE A 825 -5.07 15.50 0.05
C PHE A 825 -6.54 15.90 -0.21
N ALA A 826 -6.91 16.20 -1.46
CA ALA A 826 -8.28 16.55 -1.82
C ALA A 826 -9.27 15.39 -1.61
N VAL A 827 -8.88 14.16 -1.96
CA VAL A 827 -9.70 12.94 -1.78
C VAL A 827 -9.99 12.63 -0.32
N VAL A 828 -8.97 12.74 0.56
CA VAL A 828 -9.15 12.53 2.01
C VAL A 828 -10.07 13.59 2.61
N LEU A 829 -9.91 14.86 2.21
CA LEU A 829 -10.81 15.94 2.64
C LEU A 829 -12.25 15.74 2.14
N ALA A 830 -12.43 15.33 0.88
CA ALA A 830 -13.75 15.06 0.31
C ALA A 830 -14.49 13.96 1.09
N ARG A 831 -13.79 12.87 1.44
CA ARG A 831 -14.36 11.82 2.30
C ARG A 831 -14.75 12.39 3.66
N GLY A 832 -13.83 13.11 4.31
CA GLY A 832 -14.07 13.69 5.65
C GLY A 832 -15.30 14.58 5.68
N VAL A 833 -15.40 15.50 4.71
CA VAL A 833 -16.55 16.42 4.60
C VAL A 833 -17.83 15.66 4.37
N GLY A 834 -17.87 14.78 3.37
CA GLY A 834 -19.15 14.15 3.12
C GLY A 834 -19.56 13.21 4.28
N ASN A 835 -18.63 12.59 5.02
CA ASN A 835 -18.96 11.63 6.09
C ASN A 835 -19.66 12.36 7.24
N ALA A 836 -19.43 13.68 7.36
CA ALA A 836 -20.15 14.53 8.29
C ALA A 836 -21.63 14.73 7.92
N PHE A 837 -22.03 14.46 6.67
CA PHE A 837 -23.41 14.61 6.19
C PHE A 837 -24.13 13.28 5.96
N ASN A 838 -23.48 12.34 5.27
CA ASN A 838 -24.05 11.03 4.97
C ASN A 838 -22.97 9.98 4.65
N GLU A 839 -23.39 8.73 4.59
CA GLU A 839 -22.57 7.61 4.16
C GLU A 839 -22.29 7.62 2.65
N GLY A 840 -21.44 6.70 2.20
CA GLY A 840 -21.21 6.47 0.78
C GLY A 840 -22.40 5.87 0.08
N ILE A 841 -22.54 6.15 -1.21
CA ILE A 841 -23.68 5.67 -1.99
C ILE A 841 -23.80 4.15 -2.01
N TYR A 842 -22.66 3.43 -2.01
CA TYR A 842 -22.65 1.97 -1.97
C TYR A 842 -23.20 1.44 -0.64
N ASP A 843 -22.77 2.01 0.49
CA ASP A 843 -23.24 1.62 1.82
C ASP A 843 -24.73 1.97 2.00
N ILE A 844 -25.15 3.16 1.57
CA ILE A 844 -26.56 3.57 1.54
C ILE A 844 -27.42 2.53 0.79
N HIS A 845 -26.97 2.04 -0.37
CA HIS A 845 -27.72 1.03 -1.14
C HIS A 845 -27.76 -0.34 -0.47
N ILE A 846 -26.73 -0.70 0.31
CA ILE A 846 -26.73 -1.90 1.15
C ILE A 846 -27.78 -1.77 2.26
N HIS A 847 -27.84 -0.61 2.92
CA HIS A 847 -28.82 -0.33 3.97
C HIS A 847 -30.25 -0.26 3.45
N LEU A 848 -30.48 0.36 2.29
CA LEU A 848 -31.80 0.40 1.63
C LEU A 848 -32.31 -1.00 1.24
N LYS A 849 -31.41 -1.94 0.96
CA LYS A 849 -31.74 -3.36 0.69
C LYS A 849 -31.94 -4.19 1.96
N ASN A 850 -31.78 -3.62 3.15
CA ASN A 850 -31.86 -4.30 4.45
C ASN A 850 -30.95 -5.54 4.55
N ILE A 851 -29.74 -5.43 3.99
CA ILE A 851 -28.72 -6.47 4.10
C ILE A 851 -27.97 -6.28 5.44
N PRO A 852 -27.74 -7.35 6.24
CA PRO A 852 -27.06 -7.26 7.54
C PRO A 852 -25.54 -7.08 7.38
N PHE A 853 -25.14 -5.95 6.82
CA PHE A 853 -23.75 -5.58 6.60
C PHE A 853 -23.13 -5.06 7.90
N LEU A 854 -21.93 -5.53 8.21
CA LEU A 854 -21.14 -5.01 9.33
C LEU A 854 -20.19 -3.95 8.76
N PRO A 855 -20.15 -2.70 9.26
CA PRO A 855 -19.14 -1.69 8.90
C PRO A 855 -17.75 -1.93 9.53
N ALA A 856 -16.72 -1.19 9.11
CA ALA A 856 -15.38 -1.34 9.67
C ALA A 856 -15.27 -0.80 11.11
N GLU A 857 -15.96 0.30 11.38
CA GLU A 857 -16.10 0.89 12.70
C GLU A 857 -17.58 0.77 13.13
N PRO A 858 -17.87 0.27 14.35
CA PRO A 858 -19.24 0.23 14.86
C PRO A 858 -19.67 1.64 15.32
N ASP A 859 -20.89 2.05 14.97
CA ASP A 859 -21.37 3.41 15.25
C ASP A 859 -21.61 3.68 16.75
N ILE A 860 -22.15 2.71 17.52
CA ILE A 860 -22.53 2.93 18.93
C ILE A 860 -22.50 1.61 19.74
N LEU A 861 -21.33 1.08 20.13
CA LEU A 861 -21.26 -0.14 20.97
C LEU A 861 -20.07 -0.16 21.97
N ASP A 862 -19.46 1.00 22.28
CA ASP A 862 -18.20 1.04 23.04
C ASP A 862 -18.35 0.72 24.55
N THR A 863 -19.51 0.98 25.15
CA THR A 863 -19.76 0.79 26.59
C THR A 863 -20.65 -0.41 26.91
N ALA A 864 -21.30 -1.01 25.92
CA ALA A 864 -22.16 -2.18 26.13
C ALA A 864 -21.34 -3.44 26.40
N LEU A 865 -21.85 -4.28 27.30
CA LEU A 865 -21.29 -5.61 27.58
C LEU A 865 -21.91 -6.65 26.63
N VAL A 866 -21.14 -7.67 26.27
CA VAL A 866 -21.61 -8.78 25.45
C VAL A 866 -22.89 -9.42 25.99
N SER A 867 -23.00 -9.52 27.32
CA SER A 867 -24.19 -10.03 28.01
C SER A 867 -25.50 -9.31 27.66
N SER A 868 -25.45 -8.05 27.23
CA SER A 868 -26.64 -7.27 26.84
C SER A 868 -27.10 -7.50 25.39
N VAL A 869 -26.20 -7.99 24.53
CA VAL A 869 -26.41 -8.13 23.07
C VAL A 869 -26.58 -9.59 22.64
N MET A 870 -26.04 -10.52 23.42
CA MET A 870 -26.05 -11.95 23.10
C MET A 870 -27.45 -12.57 23.13
N THR A 871 -27.65 -13.60 22.32
CA THR A 871 -28.84 -14.45 22.39
C THR A 871 -28.66 -15.46 23.53
N MET A 872 -29.51 -15.41 24.56
CA MET A 872 -29.41 -16.30 25.73
C MET A 872 -30.03 -17.68 25.52
N ASP A 873 -31.07 -17.78 24.68
CA ASP A 873 -31.72 -19.06 24.37
C ASP A 873 -30.93 -19.77 23.26
N VAL A 874 -30.06 -20.71 23.65
CA VAL A 874 -29.14 -21.39 22.76
C VAL A 874 -29.47 -22.87 22.69
N ALA A 875 -29.74 -23.37 21.48
CA ALA A 875 -29.90 -24.80 21.22
C ALA A 875 -28.55 -25.53 21.33
N ALA A 876 -28.12 -25.81 22.56
CA ALA A 876 -26.90 -26.54 22.85
C ALA A 876 -27.13 -28.07 22.84
N VAL A 877 -26.08 -28.81 22.53
CA VAL A 877 -26.08 -30.27 22.42
C VAL A 877 -25.02 -30.85 23.36
N SER A 878 -25.32 -31.92 24.09
CA SER A 878 -24.33 -32.61 24.92
C SER A 878 -23.32 -33.37 24.05
N SER A 879 -22.06 -33.47 24.48
CA SER A 879 -21.02 -34.23 23.76
C SER A 879 -21.38 -35.71 23.58
N ILE A 880 -22.23 -36.23 24.46
CA ILE A 880 -22.93 -37.52 24.31
C ILE A 880 -24.41 -37.20 24.36
N GLU A 881 -25.12 -37.39 23.25
CA GLU A 881 -26.54 -37.01 23.13
C GLU A 881 -27.38 -38.10 22.47
N ASN A 882 -28.66 -38.13 22.81
CA ASN A 882 -29.59 -39.09 22.22
C ASN A 882 -29.89 -38.75 20.75
N ARG A 883 -29.90 -39.76 19.87
CA ARG A 883 -30.12 -39.57 18.42
C ARG A 883 -31.45 -38.86 18.12
N SER A 884 -32.51 -39.17 18.88
CA SER A 884 -33.83 -38.52 18.74
C SER A 884 -33.78 -37.01 19.00
N ARG A 885 -32.99 -36.59 20.00
CA ARG A 885 -32.78 -35.18 20.31
C ARG A 885 -31.96 -34.48 19.22
N LEU A 886 -30.94 -35.13 18.67
CA LEU A 886 -30.17 -34.58 17.54
C LEU A 886 -31.04 -34.31 16.32
N ILE A 887 -31.97 -35.23 15.99
CA ILE A 887 -32.94 -35.03 14.92
C ILE A 887 -33.86 -33.85 15.23
N SER A 888 -34.36 -33.72 16.47
CA SER A 888 -35.20 -32.57 16.87
C SER A 888 -34.45 -31.23 16.80
N VAL A 889 -33.14 -31.23 17.10
CA VAL A 889 -32.30 -30.02 16.99
C VAL A 889 -32.09 -29.64 15.53
N LEU A 890 -31.99 -30.61 14.61
CA LEU A 890 -31.96 -30.35 13.17
C LEU A 890 -33.27 -29.77 12.62
N GLU A 891 -34.41 -29.93 13.28
CA GLU A 891 -35.66 -29.28 12.87
C GLU A 891 -35.62 -27.75 13.09
N THR A 892 -34.75 -27.27 13.99
CA THR A 892 -34.53 -25.83 14.18
C THR A 892 -33.85 -25.21 12.94
N PRO A 893 -34.03 -23.91 12.66
CA PRO A 893 -33.39 -23.25 11.52
C PRO A 893 -31.89 -22.92 11.74
N HIS A 894 -31.29 -23.34 12.86
CA HIS A 894 -29.91 -23.00 13.20
C HIS A 894 -28.90 -23.82 12.39
N ASN A 895 -27.74 -23.20 12.11
CA ASN A 895 -26.71 -23.76 11.23
C ASN A 895 -25.46 -24.25 11.99
N ALA A 896 -25.35 -23.96 13.28
CA ALA A 896 -24.35 -24.52 14.16
C ALA A 896 -24.88 -24.57 15.59
N PHE A 897 -24.35 -25.49 16.37
CA PHE A 897 -24.80 -25.82 17.72
C PHE A 897 -23.59 -25.90 18.65
N PRO A 898 -23.56 -25.16 19.77
CA PRO A 898 -22.51 -25.32 20.76
C PRO A 898 -22.65 -26.65 21.47
N VAL A 899 -21.51 -27.32 21.68
CA VAL A 899 -21.43 -28.60 22.35
C VAL A 899 -21.00 -28.40 23.80
N THR A 900 -21.71 -29.01 24.73
CA THR A 900 -21.39 -28.97 26.17
C THR A 900 -21.06 -30.36 26.71
N GLU A 901 -20.33 -30.42 27.82
CA GLU A 901 -20.02 -31.69 28.48
C GLU A 901 -21.28 -32.31 29.13
N PRO A 902 -21.41 -33.65 29.24
CA PRO A 902 -22.64 -34.26 29.73
C PRO A 902 -22.83 -33.95 31.23
N GLY A 903 -24.02 -33.48 31.60
CA GLY A 903 -24.35 -33.13 32.99
C GLY A 903 -23.75 -31.81 33.50
N THR A 904 -22.91 -31.13 32.72
CA THR A 904 -22.38 -29.79 33.04
C THR A 904 -22.69 -28.81 31.90
N ALA A 905 -22.88 -27.53 32.20
CA ALA A 905 -23.07 -26.51 31.15
C ALA A 905 -21.73 -26.02 30.56
N GLN A 906 -20.67 -26.83 30.66
CA GLN A 906 -19.33 -26.45 30.26
C GLN A 906 -19.17 -26.57 28.74
N TYR A 907 -18.73 -25.50 28.10
CA TYR A 907 -18.57 -25.39 26.66
C TYR A 907 -17.33 -26.15 26.17
N CYS A 908 -17.50 -27.04 25.19
CA CYS A 908 -16.45 -27.89 24.62
C CYS A 908 -16.06 -27.51 23.18
N GLY A 909 -16.93 -26.81 22.45
CA GLY A 909 -16.68 -26.39 21.07
C GLY A 909 -17.97 -26.21 20.27
N MET A 910 -17.85 -26.07 18.95
CA MET A 910 -19.00 -25.89 18.03
C MET A 910 -19.17 -27.08 17.10
N LEU A 911 -20.41 -27.48 16.84
CA LEU A 911 -20.76 -28.47 15.83
C LEU A 911 -21.57 -27.80 14.71
N SER A 912 -21.15 -27.95 13.45
CA SER A 912 -21.91 -27.41 12.32
C SER A 912 -23.11 -28.29 11.98
N ARG A 913 -24.18 -27.69 11.44
CA ARG A 913 -25.36 -28.43 10.97
C ARG A 913 -24.98 -29.42 9.87
N SER A 914 -24.09 -29.04 8.95
CA SER A 914 -23.61 -29.94 7.89
C SER A 914 -22.89 -31.15 8.46
N ALA A 915 -21.96 -30.97 9.41
CA ALA A 915 -21.28 -32.07 10.07
C ALA A 915 -22.25 -32.99 10.82
N LEU A 916 -23.27 -32.43 11.48
CA LEU A 916 -24.30 -33.21 12.15
C LEU A 916 -25.19 -33.99 11.17
N VAL A 917 -25.52 -33.39 10.02
CA VAL A 917 -26.26 -34.06 8.94
C VAL A 917 -25.43 -35.18 8.33
N ASP A 918 -24.14 -34.96 8.05
CA ASP A 918 -23.23 -35.98 7.51
C ASP A 918 -23.10 -37.16 8.49
N LEU A 919 -22.94 -36.87 9.78
CA LEU A 919 -22.87 -37.86 10.86
C LEU A 919 -24.15 -38.68 11.02
N LEU A 920 -25.33 -38.07 10.84
CA LEU A 920 -26.62 -38.77 10.92
C LEU A 920 -27.03 -39.43 9.60
N GLY A 921 -26.47 -38.95 8.49
CA GLY A 921 -26.80 -39.20 7.10
C GLY A 921 -25.96 -40.26 6.40
N ASP A 922 -25.12 -41.04 7.10
CA ASP A 922 -24.47 -42.26 6.58
C ASP A 922 -25.48 -43.42 6.32
N ARG A 923 -26.68 -43.05 5.84
CA ARG A 923 -27.68 -43.89 5.21
C ARG A 923 -28.03 -43.26 3.87
N ASP A 924 -27.65 -43.99 2.81
CA ASP A 924 -28.09 -43.89 1.41
C ASP A 924 -27.04 -43.36 0.40
N GLY A 925 -26.11 -44.25 0.04
CA GLY A 925 -25.85 -44.59 -1.35
C GLY A 925 -24.95 -43.65 -2.16
N ARG A 926 -23.65 -43.97 -2.17
CA ARG A 926 -22.83 -44.03 -3.39
C ARG A 926 -21.58 -44.89 -3.13
N ASP A 927 -21.71 -46.17 -3.45
CA ASP A 927 -20.58 -47.06 -3.68
C ASP A 927 -19.63 -46.46 -4.72
N GLN A 928 -18.34 -46.37 -4.39
CA GLN A 928 -17.34 -47.27 -4.97
C GLN A 928 -15.97 -47.08 -4.30
N SER A 929 -15.47 -48.20 -3.77
CA SER A 929 -14.08 -48.68 -3.78
C SER A 929 -13.45 -48.96 -2.40
N GLU A 930 -13.74 -50.19 -1.97
CA GLU A 930 -12.84 -51.22 -1.43
C GLU A 930 -12.00 -50.95 -0.16
N GLY A 931 -12.39 -51.69 0.89
CA GLY A 931 -11.44 -52.53 1.63
C GLY A 931 -11.00 -52.02 3.01
N GLY A 932 -11.93 -51.94 3.98
CA GLY A 932 -11.57 -51.78 5.39
C GLY A 932 -12.71 -51.46 6.35
N LEU A 933 -13.85 -50.99 5.84
CA LEU A 933 -14.92 -50.39 6.65
C LEU A 933 -16.13 -51.31 6.92
N ALA A 934 -16.02 -52.62 6.71
CA ALA A 934 -17.11 -53.57 6.99
C ALA A 934 -17.19 -53.98 8.49
N GLN A 935 -16.23 -53.55 9.32
CA GLN A 935 -16.19 -53.89 10.75
C GLN A 935 -16.66 -52.75 11.66
N ALA A 936 -16.81 -51.52 11.13
CA ALA A 936 -17.34 -50.37 11.86
C ALA A 936 -18.88 -50.24 11.75
N THR A 937 -19.49 -50.85 10.73
CA THR A 937 -20.91 -50.71 10.39
C THR A 937 -21.86 -51.60 11.20
N SER A 938 -21.35 -52.53 12.02
CA SER A 938 -22.17 -53.35 12.93
C SER A 938 -22.35 -52.77 14.34
N PHE A 939 -21.60 -51.74 14.73
CA PHE A 939 -21.64 -51.19 16.10
C PHE A 939 -22.58 -49.99 16.31
N LEU A 940 -22.82 -49.16 15.28
CA LEU A 940 -23.60 -47.91 15.42
C LEU A 940 -25.12 -48.07 15.17
N GLY A 941 -25.57 -49.21 14.64
CA GLY A 941 -26.98 -49.46 14.35
C GLY A 941 -27.88 -49.66 15.58
N GLN A 942 -27.31 -49.68 16.79
CA GLN A 942 -28.01 -50.03 18.04
C GLN A 942 -27.79 -49.02 19.19
N GLN A 943 -26.99 -47.98 19.00
CA GLN A 943 -26.73 -46.99 20.06
C GLN A 943 -27.76 -45.87 20.03
N SER A 944 -28.51 -45.73 21.12
CA SER A 944 -29.40 -44.59 21.38
C SER A 944 -28.63 -43.28 21.58
N GLU A 945 -27.39 -43.37 22.05
CA GLU A 945 -26.50 -42.23 22.33
C GLU A 945 -25.38 -42.16 21.29
N VAL A 946 -25.07 -40.94 20.84
CA VAL A 946 -24.03 -40.67 19.83
C VAL A 946 -22.95 -39.79 20.46
N ASP A 947 -21.69 -40.21 20.34
CA ASP A 947 -20.53 -39.42 20.78
C ASP A 947 -20.15 -38.41 19.69
N LEU A 948 -20.27 -37.13 20.01
CA LEU A 948 -19.99 -36.02 19.11
C LEU A 948 -18.55 -35.51 19.23
N LYS A 949 -17.80 -35.88 20.29
CA LYS A 949 -16.45 -35.35 20.56
C LYS A 949 -15.50 -35.35 19.35
N PRO A 950 -15.45 -36.42 18.52
CA PRO A 950 -14.55 -36.44 17.36
C PRO A 950 -14.88 -35.42 16.28
N TYR A 951 -16.15 -34.97 16.22
CA TYR A 951 -16.69 -34.13 15.16
C TYR A 951 -16.81 -32.66 15.57
N VAL A 952 -16.63 -32.33 16.86
CA VAL A 952 -16.69 -30.96 17.36
C VAL A 952 -15.51 -30.14 16.84
N ASN A 953 -15.76 -28.91 16.41
CA ASN A 953 -14.73 -27.90 16.22
C ASN A 953 -14.24 -27.40 17.59
N VAL A 954 -13.10 -27.95 18.03
CA VAL A 954 -12.48 -27.62 19.31
C VAL A 954 -11.76 -26.26 19.24
N GLY A 955 -11.37 -25.83 18.03
CA GLY A 955 -10.72 -24.54 17.77
C GLY A 955 -11.67 -23.34 17.69
N ALA A 956 -12.97 -23.53 17.93
CA ALA A 956 -13.96 -22.46 17.80
C ALA A 956 -13.74 -21.32 18.81
N TYR A 957 -13.63 -20.08 18.30
CA TYR A 957 -13.46 -18.88 19.11
C TYR A 957 -14.63 -18.71 20.11
N SER A 958 -14.31 -18.28 21.33
CA SER A 958 -15.30 -17.92 22.35
C SER A 958 -14.93 -16.59 23.01
N ILE A 959 -15.91 -15.93 23.65
CA ILE A 959 -15.70 -14.67 24.36
C ILE A 959 -16.42 -14.67 25.71
N GLU A 960 -15.88 -13.94 26.69
CA GLU A 960 -16.51 -13.80 28.01
C GLU A 960 -17.71 -12.85 27.98
N ASP A 961 -18.71 -13.11 28.84
CA ASP A 961 -19.93 -12.29 28.98
C ASP A 961 -19.68 -10.86 29.52
N THR A 962 -18.56 -10.68 30.22
CA THR A 962 -18.04 -9.40 30.74
C THR A 962 -17.21 -8.62 29.72
N ALA A 963 -16.96 -9.16 28.53
CA ALA A 963 -16.24 -8.43 27.49
C ALA A 963 -17.08 -7.30 26.89
N THR A 964 -16.41 -6.26 26.37
CA THR A 964 -17.09 -5.17 25.65
C THR A 964 -17.57 -5.64 24.28
N VAL A 965 -18.70 -5.11 23.83
CA VAL A 965 -19.25 -5.43 22.51
C VAL A 965 -18.28 -5.00 21.40
N ARG A 966 -17.53 -3.89 21.57
CA ARG A 966 -16.47 -3.50 20.62
C ARG A 966 -15.43 -4.60 20.42
N ARG A 967 -14.98 -5.26 21.50
CA ARG A 967 -14.01 -6.37 21.42
C ARG A 967 -14.61 -7.57 20.71
N ALA A 968 -15.86 -7.90 21.02
CA ALA A 968 -16.60 -8.98 20.36
C ALA A 968 -16.78 -8.71 18.87
N TYR A 969 -17.13 -7.48 18.51
CA TYR A 969 -17.32 -7.01 17.14
C TYR A 969 -16.02 -7.09 16.34
N ALA A 970 -14.92 -6.57 16.90
CA ALA A 970 -13.61 -6.62 16.29
C ALA A 970 -13.20 -8.07 16.01
N LEU A 971 -13.30 -8.96 17.00
CA LEU A 971 -13.00 -10.38 16.84
C LEU A 971 -13.88 -11.05 15.77
N PHE A 972 -15.20 -10.83 15.84
CA PHE A 972 -16.17 -11.40 14.90
C PHE A 972 -15.87 -10.98 13.46
N ARG A 973 -15.56 -9.70 13.24
CA ARG A 973 -15.27 -9.13 11.93
C ARG A 973 -13.90 -9.58 11.40
N THR A 974 -12.83 -9.47 12.20
CA THR A 974 -11.46 -9.73 11.75
C THR A 974 -11.20 -11.21 11.49
N MET A 975 -11.87 -12.10 12.23
CA MET A 975 -11.76 -13.54 12.02
C MET A 975 -12.82 -14.06 11.04
N GLY A 976 -13.74 -13.21 10.56
CA GLY A 976 -14.80 -13.61 9.63
C GLY A 976 -15.78 -14.63 10.23
N LEU A 977 -16.05 -14.55 11.53
CA LEU A 977 -16.85 -15.54 12.24
C LEU A 977 -18.32 -15.51 11.79
N ARG A 978 -18.98 -16.66 11.90
CA ARG A 978 -20.43 -16.77 11.74
C ARG A 978 -21.15 -16.83 13.09
N HIS A 979 -20.57 -17.57 14.03
CA HIS A 979 -21.09 -17.79 15.36
C HIS A 979 -19.96 -17.52 16.36
N LEU A 980 -20.25 -16.79 17.43
CA LEU A 980 -19.32 -16.52 18.52
C LEU A 980 -19.99 -16.87 19.85
N PRO A 981 -19.74 -18.08 20.39
CA PRO A 981 -20.22 -18.50 21.70
C PRO A 981 -19.74 -17.57 22.82
N VAL A 982 -20.64 -17.28 23.74
CA VAL A 982 -20.37 -16.49 24.93
C VAL A 982 -20.32 -17.41 26.14
N VAL A 983 -19.23 -17.32 26.88
CA VAL A 983 -18.98 -18.11 28.08
C VAL A 983 -18.89 -17.21 29.31
N ARG A 984 -19.26 -17.73 30.48
CA ARG A 984 -19.02 -17.08 31.79
C ARG A 984 -17.85 -17.77 32.49
N HIS A 985 -17.31 -17.13 33.53
CA HIS A 985 -16.29 -17.71 34.41
C HIS A 985 -16.54 -19.20 34.71
N GLY A 986 -15.54 -20.04 34.41
CA GLY A 986 -15.64 -21.50 34.44
C GLY A 986 -16.08 -22.14 33.12
N CYS A 987 -15.92 -21.45 31.99
CA CYS A 987 -16.24 -21.93 30.64
C CYS A 987 -17.69 -22.40 30.47
N LYS A 988 -18.64 -21.83 31.21
CA LYS A 988 -20.06 -22.19 31.09
C LYS A 988 -20.71 -21.44 29.94
N LEU A 989 -21.38 -22.13 29.03
CA LEU A 989 -22.11 -21.53 27.93
C LEU A 989 -23.25 -20.65 28.46
N CYS A 990 -23.28 -19.37 28.04
CA CYS A 990 -24.27 -18.39 28.49
C CYS A 990 -25.09 -17.79 27.34
N GLY A 991 -24.54 -17.79 26.13
CA GLY A 991 -25.21 -17.22 24.98
C GLY A 991 -24.42 -17.43 23.70
N ILE A 992 -24.95 -16.90 22.60
CA ILE A 992 -24.26 -16.89 21.31
C ILE A 992 -24.48 -15.55 20.62
N LEU A 993 -23.40 -15.03 20.03
CA LEU A 993 -23.41 -13.86 19.17
C LEU A 993 -23.38 -14.28 17.70
N THR A 994 -24.23 -13.63 16.92
CA THR A 994 -24.28 -13.75 15.47
C THR A 994 -24.24 -12.38 14.83
N ARG A 995 -24.04 -12.34 13.51
CA ARG A 995 -24.08 -11.11 12.71
C ARG A 995 -25.33 -10.27 12.95
N LYS A 996 -26.49 -10.90 13.16
CA LYS A 996 -27.76 -10.20 13.43
C LYS A 996 -27.73 -9.46 14.76
N ASN A 997 -27.16 -10.07 15.81
CA ASN A 997 -27.05 -9.41 17.11
C ASN A 997 -26.29 -8.09 17.02
N PHE A 998 -25.22 -8.02 16.22
CA PHE A 998 -24.48 -6.78 15.99
C PHE A 998 -25.22 -5.80 15.07
N TYR A 999 -25.94 -6.29 14.07
CA TYR A 999 -26.68 -5.46 13.12
C TYR A 999 -27.92 -4.79 13.74
N ASP A 1000 -28.71 -5.55 14.51
CA ASP A 1000 -29.96 -5.07 15.09
C ASP A 1000 -29.67 -4.08 16.25
N ASN A 1001 -28.66 -4.36 17.08
CA ASN A 1001 -28.27 -3.49 18.19
C ASN A 1001 -27.36 -2.32 17.77
N GLY A 1002 -26.82 -2.30 16.55
CA GLY A 1002 -26.10 -1.14 16.02
C GLY A 1002 -27.02 -0.05 15.44
N ARG A 1003 -28.33 -0.33 15.33
CA ARG A 1003 -29.36 0.59 14.82
C ARG A 1003 -30.27 1.18 15.91
N ALA A 1004 -30.19 0.67 17.13
CA ALA A 1004 -30.88 1.18 18.31
C ALA A 1004 -30.00 2.21 19.00
#